data_AF-A0A2K1ES00-F1
#
_entry.id   AF-A0A2K1ES00-F1
#
_cell.length_a   1.000
_cell.length_b   1.000
_cell.length_c   1.000
_cell.angle_alpha   90.00
_cell.angle_beta   90.00
_cell.angle_gamma   90.00
#
_symmetry.space_group_name_H-M   'P 1'
#
loop_
_entity.id
_entity.type
_entity.pdbx_description
1 polymer ?
#
loop_
_entity_poly.entity_id
_entity_poly.type
_entity_poly.pdbx_seq_one_letter_code
_entity_poly.pdbx_strand_id
1 'polypeptide(L)'
;MNWSNQKNKLSLPMSILIAVQAFSFTPASHAESANVNLLANGSFEEPAYSSTNWYIVKDSNPSIAWKTSAPDHNIEIWSHSNGGVSAYNGQQHAELNAYYDSTLYQDVETTPGQVLVWHLSHRGNRGTDVMKLQMGAPATFTQPSGKTTLSVSEISGTNITYTKTTNSTGTSTLNSPYSNSFTMSDGNTEWGYYTGYYIVPEGQTTTRFAFTAVSSATGAANTGNFMDDVFFGTAGTPPVATDVSITGTAQAGQTVTGSYTYSDAEGDLENVTGSVYQWYSGSQSDGSDKTPITGATGLTYTITNADSGKYLFFEVTPKAQAGTPTGVSVVSLGLTVIDKRALQNEIDLFDSLIETDYTSESWAGYKEKLDAAKVVFENPNVSQLVVDEARRALETARKELVNPFSDSLKITEPSGDTVKIRKPEVKGVVEVRSEVSVVIKDAKGNEVPNAGGIATVDENGNWSFTPSVDLEDGGYTVEVTAVKDGKKATKEKDLTVSASGPALSINEPSDSTVTESKPAFTGVTEPETKILVELKDENGHVIETREVEIDSNGNWSFIPSTELPDGTYTVDVTAVKGEKVSKASKTIVVDSVVDESSQLSSLELKGSDGTSIGLSPAFNGTTYNYTASTATYSVYLTPTLDSLVGLDPNAKVEISLNNGSWTDAANGTASDSLPLNEGTNTIVVKVTANGRETLYTLTVFRAFKGGNNSGNDDDDDDKDSSGSGSGSGGGGGGGGSTTPTVTPETPKSALDVTLNGNDNPFATGTVSTTGGRTVTSVKGNPDKLTDAASQGTAQKLAIHSPNEGDMTVDGLTADNLKQLSDKGASLEVSNLLAIYPVPAGKMNLSSVADKLGNAALSDIGVRIDIKRSAEGVITSAKSKAAATGYELLVDPVDLDLTFSRAGQTMRSDQLNGYAVKYIALPEGIDPNRITTGVIVNPDGSVYHMPTVVTKINNRYFAQINDLRSNGTYSVIWNPQDFDDVKTHWGREDVNNIAARLDLKGNGNNTFSPDRSVTRSEFAEIVVTGLGLMRPDAPQPYFPDVSASAWYEKAVTIANEFDIVRGYEDGNFYSDKQITREQGFSMIARAYRLIQSEAAAGQDTSALSQYGDGASVSNWAKADVAQLIEAGIIQGNGAKLSPQATMTRAEVTALIARMLKTTNLIDK
;
A
#
# COMPACT_ATOMS: atom_id res chain seq x y z
N MET A 1 36.87 -61.96 43.12
CA MET A 1 36.29 -63.09 42.36
C MET A 1 35.76 -62.55 41.03
N ASN A 2 36.21 -63.16 39.94
CA ASN A 2 35.86 -63.00 38.50
C ASN A 2 34.33 -62.95 38.24
N TRP A 3 33.75 -62.47 37.12
CA TRP A 3 34.16 -62.15 35.73
C TRP A 3 32.95 -61.39 35.08
N SER A 4 33.12 -60.28 34.35
CA SER A 4 33.27 -60.13 32.88
C SER A 4 32.01 -59.67 32.09
N ASN A 5 32.11 -58.46 31.51
CA ASN A 5 31.83 -58.07 30.10
C ASN A 5 30.41 -57.93 29.47
N GLN A 6 30.35 -56.87 28.64
CA GLN A 6 29.52 -56.56 27.42
C GLN A 6 28.22 -55.76 27.63
N LYS A 7 28.14 -54.48 27.23
CA LYS A 7 28.03 -53.84 25.88
C LYS A 7 26.58 -53.72 25.36
N ASN A 8 26.21 -52.46 25.07
CA ASN A 8 25.05 -51.91 24.37
C ASN A 8 24.31 -52.81 23.37
N LYS A 9 22.98 -52.77 23.42
CA LYS A 9 22.04 -52.65 22.28
C LYS A 9 20.59 -52.64 22.82
N LEU A 10 19.88 -51.52 22.68
CA LEU A 10 18.42 -51.48 22.81
C LEU A 10 17.85 -51.20 21.41
N SER A 11 17.19 -52.22 20.88
CA SER A 11 16.56 -52.24 19.55
C SER A 11 15.20 -51.56 19.58
N LEU A 12 14.96 -50.66 18.63
CA LEU A 12 13.62 -50.25 18.20
C LEU A 12 12.95 -51.39 17.43
N PRO A 13 11.64 -51.68 17.65
CA PRO A 13 10.93 -52.62 16.80
C PRO A 13 10.30 -51.92 15.58
N MET A 14 10.32 -52.71 14.51
CA MET A 14 9.85 -52.54 13.13
C MET A 14 8.39 -52.11 12.97
N SER A 15 8.19 -51.41 11.86
CA SER A 15 6.95 -50.93 11.22
C SER A 15 5.90 -52.01 11.00
N ILE A 16 4.63 -51.66 11.25
CA ILE A 16 3.44 -52.37 10.77
C ILE A 16 2.90 -51.64 9.56
N LEU A 17 2.87 -52.36 8.43
CA LEU A 17 2.28 -51.99 7.15
C LEU A 17 0.75 -52.18 7.24
N ILE A 18 -0.05 -51.14 7.00
CA ILE A 18 -1.49 -51.27 6.78
C ILE A 18 -1.76 -51.10 5.29
N ALA A 19 -2.24 -52.19 4.66
CA ALA A 19 -2.71 -52.22 3.30
C ALA A 19 -4.08 -51.53 3.19
N VAL A 20 -4.25 -50.65 2.20
CA VAL A 20 -5.57 -50.20 1.73
C VAL A 20 -5.79 -50.82 0.35
N GLN A 21 -6.79 -51.70 0.27
CA GLN A 21 -7.28 -52.29 -0.98
C GLN A 21 -7.94 -51.19 -1.83
N ALA A 22 -7.41 -50.96 -3.03
CA ALA A 22 -8.12 -50.22 -4.07
C ALA A 22 -9.00 -51.21 -4.86
N PHE A 23 -10.29 -50.88 -4.97
CA PHE A 23 -11.23 -51.55 -5.88
C PHE A 23 -10.81 -51.29 -7.33
N SER A 24 -10.45 -52.34 -8.07
CA SER A 24 -10.26 -52.31 -9.51
C SER A 24 -11.61 -52.49 -10.22
N PHE A 25 -12.11 -51.43 -10.86
CA PHE A 25 -13.01 -51.60 -12.01
C PHE A 25 -12.14 -51.94 -13.22
N THR A 26 -12.37 -53.10 -13.83
CA THR A 26 -11.85 -53.43 -15.16
C THR A 26 -12.83 -52.91 -16.22
N PRO A 27 -12.45 -51.94 -17.07
CA PRO A 27 -12.99 -51.87 -18.42
C PRO A 27 -12.28 -52.93 -19.27
N ALA A 28 -13.04 -53.53 -20.17
CA ALA A 28 -12.62 -54.61 -21.05
C ALA A 28 -11.34 -54.28 -21.84
N SER A 29 -10.49 -55.30 -21.98
CA SER A 29 -9.35 -55.37 -22.89
C SER A 29 -9.70 -54.82 -24.27
N HIS A 30 -9.10 -53.70 -24.66
CA HIS A 30 -8.72 -53.43 -26.04
C HIS A 30 -7.20 -53.34 -26.05
N ALA A 31 -6.61 -54.09 -26.97
CA ALA A 31 -5.18 -54.31 -27.08
C ALA A 31 -4.39 -53.00 -27.24
N GLU A 32 -3.17 -53.04 -26.72
CA GLU A 32 -2.08 -52.06 -26.91
C GLU A 32 -2.07 -51.48 -28.33
N SER A 33 -2.16 -50.15 -28.44
CA SER A 33 -1.71 -49.46 -29.65
C SER A 33 -0.30 -48.93 -29.39
N ALA A 34 0.70 -49.79 -29.60
CA ALA A 34 2.07 -49.33 -29.79
C ALA A 34 2.13 -48.29 -30.93
N ASN A 35 3.17 -47.46 -30.97
CA ASN A 35 3.48 -46.62 -32.14
C ASN A 35 3.68 -47.50 -33.39
N VAL A 36 2.64 -47.67 -34.21
CA VAL A 36 2.73 -48.43 -35.45
C VAL A 36 2.95 -47.47 -36.59
N ASN A 37 4.15 -47.46 -37.17
CA ASN A 37 4.36 -46.88 -38.49
C ASN A 37 3.66 -47.78 -39.52
N LEU A 38 2.68 -47.24 -40.22
CA LEU A 38 1.89 -47.98 -41.21
C LEU A 38 2.59 -48.03 -42.57
N LEU A 39 3.60 -47.19 -42.81
CA LEU A 39 4.39 -47.21 -44.04
C LEU A 39 5.53 -48.21 -43.93
N ALA A 40 5.74 -48.97 -45.00
CA ALA A 40 6.97 -49.73 -45.17
C ALA A 40 8.02 -48.84 -45.85
N ASN A 41 9.25 -48.80 -45.33
CA ASN A 41 10.37 -48.06 -45.93
C ASN A 41 10.09 -46.56 -46.17
N GLY A 42 9.54 -45.88 -45.17
CA GLY A 42 9.28 -44.44 -45.23
C GLY A 42 10.53 -43.55 -45.28
N SER A 43 11.67 -44.04 -44.81
CA SER A 43 12.96 -43.37 -44.88
C SER A 43 13.72 -43.60 -46.18
N PHE A 44 13.26 -44.50 -47.07
CA PHE A 44 13.95 -44.88 -48.31
C PHE A 44 15.34 -45.54 -48.15
N GLU A 45 15.71 -45.91 -46.93
CA GLU A 45 17.02 -46.50 -46.64
C GLU A 45 17.11 -47.99 -47.01
N GLU A 46 15.98 -48.65 -47.28
CA GLU A 46 15.91 -50.08 -47.58
C GLU A 46 15.31 -50.37 -48.97
N PRO A 47 15.93 -51.19 -49.83
CA PRO A 47 17.27 -51.75 -49.66
C PRO A 47 18.34 -50.67 -49.86
N ALA A 48 19.42 -50.73 -49.08
CA ALA A 48 20.52 -49.78 -49.22
C ALA A 48 21.24 -49.89 -50.59
N TYR A 49 21.25 -48.81 -51.37
CA TYR A 49 22.00 -48.72 -52.62
C TYR A 49 23.45 -48.20 -52.45
N SER A 50 24.44 -48.85 -53.11
CA SER A 50 25.87 -48.61 -52.87
C SER A 50 26.49 -47.45 -53.69
N SER A 51 26.53 -46.25 -53.11
CA SER A 51 27.34 -45.05 -53.41
C SER A 51 27.88 -44.85 -54.84
N THR A 52 27.25 -43.94 -55.61
CA THR A 52 27.92 -42.72 -56.15
C THR A 52 27.01 -41.84 -57.01
N ASN A 53 25.77 -42.25 -57.35
CA ASN A 53 24.82 -41.43 -58.11
C ASN A 53 23.36 -41.63 -57.61
N TRP A 54 22.41 -41.71 -58.54
CA TRP A 54 21.00 -42.07 -58.38
C TRP A 54 20.71 -43.46 -58.96
N TYR A 55 19.67 -44.11 -58.43
CA TYR A 55 19.22 -45.45 -58.82
C TYR A 55 17.78 -45.40 -59.28
N ILE A 56 17.48 -46.10 -60.38
CA ILE A 56 16.12 -46.32 -60.83
C ILE A 56 15.63 -47.67 -60.36
N VAL A 57 14.56 -47.66 -59.59
CA VAL A 57 13.89 -48.83 -59.04
C VAL A 57 12.50 -48.92 -59.67
N LYS A 58 12.09 -50.11 -60.09
CA LYS A 58 10.71 -50.33 -60.53
C LYS A 58 9.79 -50.46 -59.33
N ASP A 59 8.59 -49.88 -59.40
CA ASP A 59 7.55 -50.05 -58.36
C ASP A 59 7.09 -51.51 -58.15
N SER A 60 7.41 -52.40 -59.09
CA SER A 60 7.20 -53.84 -58.99
C SER A 60 8.22 -54.53 -58.08
N ASN A 61 9.30 -53.85 -57.68
CA ASN A 61 10.24 -54.36 -56.69
C ASN A 61 9.59 -54.34 -55.29
N PRO A 62 9.37 -55.49 -54.64
CA PRO A 62 8.73 -55.52 -53.33
C PRO A 62 9.57 -54.86 -52.23
N SER A 63 10.88 -54.74 -52.42
CA SER A 63 11.80 -54.22 -51.39
C SER A 63 11.69 -52.71 -51.17
N ILE A 64 11.23 -51.95 -52.18
CA ILE A 64 11.07 -50.49 -52.05
C ILE A 64 9.71 -50.12 -51.42
N ALA A 65 8.72 -51.02 -51.47
CA ALA A 65 7.32 -50.86 -51.03
C ALA A 65 6.48 -49.75 -51.69
N TRP A 66 7.10 -48.67 -52.17
CA TRP A 66 6.44 -47.55 -52.82
C TRP A 66 5.93 -47.87 -54.23
N LYS A 67 4.79 -47.29 -54.60
CA LYS A 67 4.18 -47.36 -55.94
C LYS A 67 4.26 -46.01 -56.65
N THR A 68 4.38 -46.02 -57.98
CA THR A 68 4.40 -44.79 -58.78
C THR A 68 3.32 -44.76 -59.86
N SER A 69 2.84 -43.57 -60.19
CA SER A 69 1.97 -43.34 -61.37
C SER A 69 2.76 -43.09 -62.66
N ALA A 70 4.09 -43.10 -62.64
CA ALA A 70 4.91 -42.89 -63.83
C ALA A 70 4.63 -43.96 -64.89
N PRO A 71 4.45 -43.61 -66.20
CA PRO A 71 4.16 -44.61 -67.24
C PRO A 71 5.23 -45.69 -67.41
N ASP A 72 6.46 -45.37 -67.06
CA ASP A 72 7.58 -46.31 -67.08
C ASP A 72 7.73 -47.07 -65.75
N HIS A 73 6.92 -46.79 -64.74
CA HIS A 73 6.97 -47.41 -63.40
C HIS A 73 8.31 -47.22 -62.67
N ASN A 74 9.07 -46.17 -63.00
CA ASN A 74 10.36 -45.87 -62.39
C ASN A 74 10.22 -44.97 -61.16
N ILE A 75 10.96 -45.30 -60.10
CA ILE A 75 11.16 -44.51 -58.88
C ILE A 75 12.66 -44.23 -58.77
N GLU A 76 13.03 -42.98 -58.52
CA GLU A 76 14.43 -42.57 -58.45
C GLU A 76 14.86 -42.35 -56.99
N ILE A 77 15.95 -43.01 -56.59
CA ILE A 77 16.54 -42.95 -55.24
C ILE A 77 17.97 -42.40 -55.35
N TRP A 78 18.26 -41.33 -54.62
CA TRP A 78 19.55 -40.64 -54.61
C TRP A 78 20.39 -41.07 -53.40
N SER A 79 21.69 -41.34 -53.61
CA SER A 79 22.65 -41.70 -52.55
C SER A 79 23.64 -40.56 -52.24
N HIS A 80 24.03 -40.42 -50.97
CA HIS A 80 24.95 -39.37 -50.49
C HIS A 80 26.34 -39.47 -51.16
N SER A 81 26.59 -38.66 -52.20
CA SER A 81 27.93 -38.08 -52.53
C SER A 81 28.06 -37.44 -53.92
N ASN A 82 27.07 -37.44 -54.81
CA ASN A 82 27.22 -36.69 -56.07
C ASN A 82 25.92 -36.05 -56.57
N GLY A 83 25.86 -34.73 -56.44
CA GLY A 83 24.66 -33.89 -56.56
C GLY A 83 24.61 -32.76 -55.53
N GLY A 84 25.36 -32.90 -54.42
CA GLY A 84 25.56 -31.88 -53.39
C GLY A 84 24.48 -31.79 -52.31
N VAL A 85 23.46 -32.67 -52.35
CA VAL A 85 22.34 -32.66 -51.39
C VAL A 85 22.48 -33.84 -50.41
N SER A 86 22.60 -33.54 -49.11
CA SER A 86 22.54 -34.55 -48.05
C SER A 86 21.09 -34.94 -47.80
N ALA A 87 20.83 -36.25 -47.62
CA ALA A 87 19.56 -36.76 -47.12
C ALA A 87 19.21 -36.11 -45.77
N TYR A 88 17.93 -35.99 -45.45
CA TYR A 88 17.45 -35.47 -44.17
C TYR A 88 17.61 -36.52 -43.07
N ASN A 89 17.27 -37.78 -43.37
CA ASN A 89 17.48 -38.95 -42.52
C ASN A 89 18.34 -39.97 -43.29
N GLY A 90 19.22 -40.71 -42.61
CA GLY A 90 20.01 -41.75 -43.25
C GLY A 90 20.98 -41.29 -44.36
N GLN A 91 21.07 -42.07 -45.44
CA GLN A 91 22.04 -41.89 -46.52
C GLN A 91 21.40 -41.69 -47.89
N GLN A 92 20.09 -41.89 -48.03
CA GLN A 92 19.36 -41.91 -49.29
C GLN A 92 18.04 -41.13 -49.20
N HIS A 93 17.53 -40.66 -50.33
CA HIS A 93 16.22 -39.99 -50.41
C HIS A 93 15.60 -40.21 -51.78
N ALA A 94 14.29 -40.02 -51.88
CA ALA A 94 13.56 -40.19 -53.15
C ALA A 94 13.48 -38.89 -53.95
N GLU A 95 13.52 -39.00 -55.28
CA GLU A 95 13.10 -37.95 -56.20
C GLU A 95 11.73 -38.31 -56.78
N LEU A 96 10.76 -37.42 -56.58
CA LEU A 96 9.34 -37.69 -56.84
C LEU A 96 9.01 -37.85 -58.34
N ASN A 97 9.84 -37.27 -59.20
CA ASN A 97 9.52 -37.04 -60.62
C ASN A 97 10.33 -37.85 -61.63
N ALA A 98 11.25 -38.72 -61.19
CA ALA A 98 12.09 -39.56 -62.06
C ALA A 98 12.28 -38.99 -63.49
N TYR A 99 11.64 -39.59 -64.51
CA TYR A 99 11.58 -39.04 -65.87
C TYR A 99 10.27 -38.34 -66.24
N TYR A 100 9.24 -38.43 -65.40
CA TYR A 100 7.88 -37.96 -65.66
C TYR A 100 7.26 -37.39 -64.39
N ASP A 101 6.47 -36.32 -64.53
CA ASP A 101 5.60 -35.86 -63.44
C ASP A 101 4.74 -37.01 -62.94
N SER A 102 4.96 -37.44 -61.69
CA SER A 102 4.38 -38.67 -61.17
C SER A 102 3.94 -38.53 -59.71
N THR A 103 3.15 -39.52 -59.28
CA THR A 103 2.72 -39.65 -57.88
C THR A 103 3.37 -40.85 -57.25
N LEU A 104 4.08 -40.67 -56.13
CA LEU A 104 4.61 -41.74 -55.31
C LEU A 104 3.66 -42.00 -54.13
N TYR A 105 3.27 -43.25 -53.88
CA TYR A 105 2.26 -43.56 -52.86
C TYR A 105 2.40 -44.96 -52.23
N GLN A 106 1.81 -45.13 -51.05
CA GLN A 106 1.49 -46.42 -50.44
C GLN A 106 0.03 -46.46 -49.99
N ASP A 107 -0.58 -47.64 -50.08
CA ASP A 107 -1.93 -47.91 -49.55
C ASP A 107 -1.78 -48.64 -48.21
N VAL A 108 -2.32 -48.07 -47.15
CA VAL A 108 -2.26 -48.62 -45.79
C VAL A 108 -3.65 -48.97 -45.28
N GLU A 109 -3.77 -50.08 -44.55
CA GLU A 109 -5.03 -50.45 -43.89
C GLU A 109 -5.30 -49.51 -42.71
N THR A 110 -6.53 -49.01 -42.62
CA THR A 110 -6.91 -48.02 -41.60
C THR A 110 -8.32 -48.27 -41.10
N THR A 111 -8.62 -47.83 -39.87
CA THR A 111 -9.97 -47.97 -39.30
C THR A 111 -10.71 -46.63 -39.32
N PRO A 112 -12.00 -46.56 -39.73
CA PRO A 112 -12.79 -45.33 -39.63
C PRO A 112 -12.75 -44.71 -38.23
N GLY A 113 -12.50 -43.40 -38.15
CA GLY A 113 -12.35 -42.64 -36.91
C GLY A 113 -10.96 -42.72 -36.27
N GLN A 114 -10.05 -43.54 -36.81
CA GLN A 114 -8.66 -43.60 -36.34
C GLN A 114 -7.95 -42.26 -36.60
N VAL A 115 -7.26 -41.75 -35.59
CA VAL A 115 -6.40 -40.57 -35.71
C VAL A 115 -4.97 -41.03 -35.98
N LEU A 116 -4.40 -40.58 -37.09
CA LEU A 116 -3.04 -40.87 -37.51
C LEU A 116 -2.20 -39.59 -37.49
N VAL A 117 -0.93 -39.71 -37.12
CA VAL A 117 0.08 -38.66 -37.27
C VAL A 117 0.96 -38.96 -38.46
N TRP A 118 1.41 -37.92 -39.15
CA TRP A 118 2.39 -38.02 -40.22
C TRP A 118 3.48 -36.98 -40.07
N HIS A 119 4.64 -37.30 -40.61
CA HIS A 119 5.69 -36.31 -40.88
C HIS A 119 6.48 -36.68 -42.14
N LEU A 120 7.16 -35.69 -42.72
CA LEU A 120 8.07 -35.86 -43.85
C LEU A 120 8.97 -34.64 -44.05
N SER A 121 10.04 -34.84 -44.79
CA SER A 121 10.95 -33.80 -45.26
C SER A 121 10.86 -33.60 -46.76
N HIS A 122 10.80 -32.35 -47.22
CA HIS A 122 10.74 -31.96 -48.63
C HIS A 122 11.77 -30.87 -48.98
N ARG A 123 12.34 -30.94 -50.18
CA ARG A 123 13.31 -29.97 -50.68
C ARG A 123 13.25 -29.88 -52.20
N GLY A 124 13.42 -28.68 -52.75
CA GLY A 124 13.63 -28.50 -54.19
C GLY A 124 15.06 -28.88 -54.62
N ASN A 125 15.23 -29.39 -55.83
CA ASN A 125 16.55 -29.84 -56.30
C ASN A 125 17.42 -28.66 -56.79
N ARG A 126 16.90 -27.81 -57.68
CA ARG A 126 17.66 -26.70 -58.32
C ARG A 126 17.11 -25.30 -58.06
N GLY A 127 16.00 -25.19 -57.36
CA GLY A 127 15.34 -23.94 -56.98
C GLY A 127 14.11 -24.25 -56.14
N THR A 128 13.10 -23.39 -56.19
CA THR A 128 11.81 -23.66 -55.53
C THR A 128 10.99 -24.65 -56.33
N ASP A 129 10.81 -25.84 -55.77
CA ASP A 129 9.93 -26.88 -56.30
C ASP A 129 8.67 -27.00 -55.44
N VAL A 130 7.61 -27.51 -56.05
CA VAL A 130 6.30 -27.63 -55.41
C VAL A 130 5.78 -29.06 -55.55
N MET A 131 5.43 -29.68 -54.43
CA MET A 131 4.76 -30.98 -54.37
C MET A 131 3.40 -30.89 -53.68
N LYS A 132 2.57 -31.91 -53.83
CA LYS A 132 1.26 -32.02 -53.19
C LYS A 132 1.14 -33.36 -52.46
N LEU A 133 0.90 -33.32 -51.15
CA LEU A 133 0.49 -34.47 -50.34
C LEU A 133 -1.02 -34.66 -50.47
N GLN A 134 -1.49 -35.90 -50.61
CA GLN A 134 -2.89 -36.27 -50.68
C GLN A 134 -3.15 -37.52 -49.82
N MET A 135 -4.24 -37.51 -49.06
CA MET A 135 -4.66 -38.63 -48.20
C MET A 135 -6.15 -38.93 -48.39
N GLY A 136 -6.49 -40.19 -48.61
CA GLY A 136 -7.89 -40.61 -48.78
C GLY A 136 -8.02 -42.04 -49.30
N ALA A 137 -9.26 -42.49 -49.58
CA ALA A 137 -9.49 -43.81 -50.14
C ALA A 137 -8.84 -43.95 -51.54
N PRO A 138 -8.15 -45.06 -51.87
CA PRO A 138 -7.42 -45.22 -53.14
C PRO A 138 -8.23 -44.92 -54.40
N ALA A 139 -9.53 -45.22 -54.40
CA ALA A 139 -10.43 -45.00 -55.53
C ALA A 139 -10.69 -43.51 -55.84
N THR A 140 -10.36 -42.60 -54.92
CA THR A 140 -10.55 -41.15 -55.08
C THR A 140 -9.40 -40.44 -55.79
N PHE A 141 -8.34 -41.18 -56.15
CA PHE A 141 -7.16 -40.66 -56.82
C PHE A 141 -7.26 -40.87 -58.34
N THR A 142 -7.40 -39.78 -59.10
CA THR A 142 -7.29 -39.79 -60.58
C THR A 142 -5.83 -39.60 -61.02
N GLN A 143 -5.36 -40.39 -61.98
CA GLN A 143 -4.01 -40.22 -62.55
C GLN A 143 -3.91 -38.90 -63.34
N PRO A 144 -2.84 -38.09 -63.17
CA PRO A 144 -2.60 -36.94 -64.03
C PRO A 144 -2.15 -37.38 -65.43
N SER A 145 -2.89 -37.05 -66.49
CA SER A 145 -2.45 -37.24 -67.88
C SER A 145 -1.97 -35.91 -68.48
N GLY A 146 -0.66 -35.65 -68.38
CA GLY A 146 0.00 -34.51 -69.01
C GLY A 146 -0.07 -33.19 -68.24
N LYS A 147 0.89 -32.30 -68.57
CA LYS A 147 1.18 -31.02 -67.90
C LYS A 147 -0.05 -30.09 -67.90
N THR A 148 -0.92 -30.25 -66.91
CA THR A 148 -2.07 -29.38 -66.70
C THR A 148 -1.87 -28.68 -65.37
N THR A 149 -1.77 -27.35 -65.41
CA THR A 149 -1.88 -26.49 -64.24
C THR A 149 -3.23 -26.80 -63.59
N LEU A 150 -3.22 -27.45 -62.42
CA LEU A 150 -4.45 -27.73 -61.68
C LEU A 150 -5.00 -26.41 -61.11
N SER A 151 -6.16 -25.97 -61.59
CA SER A 151 -6.94 -24.93 -60.92
C SER A 151 -7.57 -25.50 -59.65
N VAL A 152 -7.36 -24.82 -58.52
CA VAL A 152 -7.79 -25.18 -57.15
C VAL A 152 -9.32 -25.09 -56.99
N SER A 153 -10.10 -25.90 -57.69
CA SER A 153 -11.56 -25.85 -57.59
C SER A 153 -12.28 -27.19 -57.63
N GLU A 154 -11.58 -28.31 -57.46
CA GLU A 154 -12.23 -29.61 -57.34
C GLU A 154 -11.51 -30.43 -56.25
N ILE A 155 -12.20 -30.64 -55.12
CA ILE A 155 -12.11 -31.72 -54.10
C ILE A 155 -12.73 -31.17 -52.81
N SER A 156 -13.98 -31.54 -52.50
CA SER A 156 -14.63 -31.25 -51.21
C SER A 156 -14.53 -32.49 -50.31
N GLY A 157 -13.81 -32.38 -49.19
CA GLY A 157 -13.65 -33.39 -48.14
C GLY A 157 -12.61 -32.95 -47.10
N THR A 158 -12.88 -33.16 -45.81
CA THR A 158 -12.27 -32.47 -44.65
C THR A 158 -11.52 -33.42 -43.71
N ASN A 159 -10.17 -33.53 -43.68
CA ASN A 159 -9.45 -34.40 -42.69
C ASN A 159 -7.94 -34.15 -42.38
N ILE A 160 -7.25 -33.13 -42.93
CA ILE A 160 -5.79 -32.94 -42.75
C ILE A 160 -5.47 -31.62 -42.02
N THR A 161 -4.53 -31.65 -41.05
CA THR A 161 -3.91 -30.45 -40.41
C THR A 161 -2.39 -30.61 -40.41
N TYR A 162 -1.59 -29.53 -40.57
CA TYR A 162 -0.12 -29.61 -40.57
C TYR A 162 0.60 -28.38 -39.97
N THR A 163 1.88 -28.54 -39.65
CA THR A 163 2.85 -27.48 -39.29
C THR A 163 4.13 -27.64 -40.11
N LYS A 164 4.75 -26.53 -40.54
CA LYS A 164 6.06 -26.51 -41.19
C LYS A 164 7.12 -25.92 -40.25
N THR A 165 8.29 -26.55 -40.19
CA THR A 165 9.46 -26.04 -39.48
C THR A 165 10.67 -26.05 -40.42
N THR A 166 11.49 -24.99 -40.37
CA THR A 166 12.79 -24.90 -41.05
C THR A 166 13.92 -25.01 -40.03
N ASN A 167 15.15 -25.35 -40.46
CA ASN A 167 16.31 -25.42 -39.55
C ASN A 167 16.79 -24.03 -39.04
N SER A 168 16.17 -22.95 -39.50
CA SER A 168 16.19 -21.64 -38.85
C SER A 168 14.95 -21.50 -37.95
N THR A 169 15.14 -20.99 -36.73
CA THR A 169 14.24 -20.97 -35.55
C THR A 169 12.87 -20.27 -35.70
N GLY A 170 12.30 -20.23 -36.90
CA GLY A 170 10.96 -19.73 -37.18
C GLY A 170 9.96 -20.85 -37.42
N THR A 171 8.97 -20.98 -36.53
CA THR A 171 7.78 -21.80 -36.76
C THR A 171 6.74 -20.94 -37.47
N SER A 172 6.32 -21.32 -38.67
CA SER A 172 5.21 -20.67 -39.37
C SER A 172 4.01 -21.63 -39.41
N THR A 173 3.01 -21.38 -38.57
CA THR A 173 1.71 -22.06 -38.59
C THR A 173 0.81 -21.41 -39.64
N LEU A 174 0.47 -22.16 -40.70
CA LEU A 174 -0.46 -21.74 -41.74
C LEU A 174 -1.77 -22.52 -41.55
N ASN A 175 -2.72 -21.93 -40.82
CA ASN A 175 -4.07 -22.46 -40.70
C ASN A 175 -4.86 -22.16 -41.98
N SER A 176 -4.71 -23.00 -43.01
CA SER A 176 -5.62 -23.02 -44.17
C SER A 176 -6.68 -24.09 -43.96
N PRO A 177 -7.99 -23.81 -44.13
CA PRO A 177 -9.05 -24.75 -43.80
C PRO A 177 -9.05 -25.99 -44.70
N TYR A 178 -8.79 -27.13 -44.06
CA TYR A 178 -9.34 -28.47 -44.29
C TYR A 178 -9.58 -28.93 -45.75
N SER A 179 -8.53 -29.47 -46.37
CA SER A 179 -8.59 -30.21 -47.64
C SER A 179 -7.93 -31.59 -47.51
N ASN A 180 -8.38 -32.60 -48.27
CA ASN A 180 -7.74 -33.93 -48.39
C ASN A 180 -6.44 -33.91 -49.22
N SER A 181 -5.93 -32.71 -49.52
CA SER A 181 -4.71 -32.48 -50.28
C SER A 181 -4.03 -31.20 -49.80
N PHE A 182 -2.71 -31.19 -49.71
CA PHE A 182 -1.93 -30.04 -49.28
C PHE A 182 -0.71 -29.84 -50.19
N THR A 183 -0.39 -28.59 -50.55
CA THR A 183 0.72 -28.24 -51.43
C THR A 183 1.90 -27.68 -50.63
N MET A 184 3.07 -28.31 -50.76
CA MET A 184 4.34 -27.95 -50.14
C MET A 184 5.24 -27.28 -51.17
N SER A 185 5.94 -26.22 -50.77
CA SER A 185 6.83 -25.42 -51.64
C SER A 185 8.10 -25.10 -50.88
N ASP A 186 9.24 -25.59 -51.40
CA ASP A 186 10.55 -25.47 -50.76
C ASP A 186 11.62 -25.15 -51.80
N GLY A 187 12.57 -24.31 -51.40
CA GLY A 187 13.78 -24.03 -52.16
C GLY A 187 14.77 -25.19 -52.14
N ASN A 188 15.95 -24.97 -52.70
CA ASN A 188 17.01 -25.96 -52.79
C ASN A 188 18.17 -25.76 -51.82
N THR A 189 18.00 -24.92 -50.80
CA THR A 189 19.06 -24.61 -49.83
C THR A 189 18.94 -25.40 -48.54
N GLU A 190 17.72 -25.71 -48.09
CA GLU A 190 17.42 -26.44 -46.86
C GLU A 190 16.24 -27.40 -47.09
N TRP A 191 16.11 -28.40 -46.22
CA TRP A 191 14.93 -29.26 -46.17
C TRP A 191 13.84 -28.58 -45.33
N GLY A 192 12.61 -28.55 -45.85
CA GLY A 192 11.42 -28.21 -45.08
C GLY A 192 10.89 -29.46 -44.40
N TYR A 193 10.66 -29.39 -43.08
CA TYR A 193 10.05 -30.47 -42.31
C TYR A 193 8.56 -30.19 -42.07
N TYR A 194 7.72 -31.16 -42.39
CA TYR A 194 6.27 -31.06 -42.31
C TYR A 194 5.73 -32.16 -41.41
N THR A 195 4.83 -31.81 -40.50
CA THR A 195 4.12 -32.79 -39.65
C THR A 195 2.65 -32.45 -39.57
N GLY A 196 1.79 -33.45 -39.34
CA GLY A 196 0.35 -33.24 -39.26
C GLY A 196 -0.42 -34.43 -38.73
N TYR A 197 -1.75 -34.27 -38.72
CA TYR A 197 -2.70 -35.31 -38.34
C TYR A 197 -3.65 -35.62 -39.50
N TYR A 198 -4.14 -36.85 -39.56
CA TYR A 198 -5.20 -37.33 -40.45
C TYR A 198 -6.23 -38.13 -39.65
N ILE A 199 -7.51 -37.75 -39.76
CA ILE A 199 -8.61 -38.52 -39.19
C ILE A 199 -9.20 -39.36 -40.31
N VAL A 200 -9.26 -40.68 -40.13
CA VAL A 200 -9.78 -41.59 -41.16
C VAL A 200 -11.30 -41.40 -41.28
N PRO A 201 -11.83 -40.97 -42.44
CA PRO A 201 -13.26 -40.71 -42.59
C PRO A 201 -14.11 -41.98 -42.48
N GLU A 202 -15.39 -41.78 -42.18
CA GLU A 202 -16.36 -42.87 -42.08
C GLU A 202 -16.43 -43.69 -43.38
N GLY A 203 -16.44 -45.02 -43.28
CA GLY A 203 -16.45 -45.93 -44.43
C GLY A 203 -15.10 -46.16 -45.12
N GLN A 204 -14.02 -45.48 -44.71
CA GLN A 204 -12.68 -45.69 -45.27
C GLN A 204 -11.90 -46.75 -44.47
N THR A 205 -11.66 -47.92 -45.09
CA THR A 205 -10.88 -49.02 -44.48
C THR A 205 -9.44 -49.12 -45.00
N THR A 206 -9.11 -48.32 -46.02
CA THR A 206 -7.77 -48.24 -46.60
C THR A 206 -7.50 -46.78 -46.96
N THR A 207 -6.34 -46.28 -46.57
CA THR A 207 -5.89 -44.91 -46.84
C THR A 207 -4.69 -44.96 -47.78
N ARG A 208 -4.79 -44.29 -48.93
CA ARG A 208 -3.64 -43.98 -49.77
C ARG A 208 -2.95 -42.74 -49.24
N PHE A 209 -1.66 -42.84 -48.94
CA PHE A 209 -0.78 -41.73 -48.58
C PHE A 209 0.11 -41.42 -49.79
N ALA A 210 -0.14 -40.30 -50.47
CA ALA A 210 0.40 -40.04 -51.81
C ALA A 210 1.01 -38.65 -51.96
N PHE A 211 2.09 -38.58 -52.73
CA PHE A 211 2.84 -37.38 -53.04
C PHE A 211 2.87 -37.18 -54.54
N THR A 212 2.44 -36.02 -55.03
CA THR A 212 2.43 -35.69 -56.46
C THR A 212 3.26 -34.45 -56.69
N ALA A 213 4.20 -34.48 -57.63
CA ALA A 213 4.88 -33.24 -57.99
C ALA A 213 3.93 -32.31 -58.75
N VAL A 214 3.97 -31.03 -58.39
CA VAL A 214 3.13 -29.99 -58.99
C VAL A 214 3.94 -29.12 -59.94
N SER A 215 5.16 -28.74 -59.55
CA SER A 215 6.08 -28.01 -60.41
C SER A 215 7.54 -28.18 -60.01
N SER A 216 8.45 -27.98 -60.95
CA SER A 216 9.89 -27.81 -60.71
C SER A 216 10.36 -26.42 -61.15
N ALA A 217 11.38 -25.89 -60.48
CA ALA A 217 11.97 -24.57 -60.73
C ALA A 217 12.50 -24.42 -62.17
N THR A 218 12.96 -25.52 -62.77
CA THR A 218 13.45 -25.55 -64.17
C THR A 218 12.33 -25.77 -65.18
N GLY A 219 11.11 -26.11 -64.72
CA GLY A 219 9.99 -26.51 -65.56
C GLY A 219 10.16 -27.85 -66.27
N ALA A 220 11.26 -28.57 -66.00
CA ALA A 220 11.53 -29.89 -66.57
C ALA A 220 10.83 -30.98 -65.76
N ALA A 221 10.14 -31.90 -66.43
CA ALA A 221 9.35 -32.97 -65.80
C ALA A 221 10.22 -34.09 -65.18
N ASN A 222 11.53 -34.05 -65.41
CA ASN A 222 12.50 -35.08 -65.00
C ASN A 222 13.58 -34.56 -64.06
N THR A 223 13.35 -33.42 -63.39
CA THR A 223 14.29 -32.85 -62.41
C THR A 223 13.51 -32.02 -61.39
N GLY A 224 13.52 -32.38 -60.10
CA GLY A 224 12.85 -31.58 -59.07
C GLY A 224 12.71 -32.20 -57.68
N ASN A 225 11.48 -32.25 -57.17
CA ASN A 225 11.12 -32.48 -55.76
C ASN A 225 11.82 -33.69 -55.08
N PHE A 226 12.64 -33.41 -54.06
CA PHE A 226 13.24 -34.41 -53.17
C PHE A 226 12.40 -34.62 -51.92
N MET A 227 12.32 -35.88 -51.45
CA MET A 227 11.53 -36.28 -50.29
C MET A 227 12.23 -37.35 -49.44
N ASP A 228 12.11 -37.23 -48.13
CA ASP A 228 12.78 -38.10 -47.15
C ASP A 228 12.01 -38.13 -45.79
N ASP A 229 12.38 -39.03 -44.87
CA ASP A 229 11.87 -39.16 -43.49
C ASP A 229 10.34 -39.25 -43.38
N VAL A 230 9.71 -40.04 -44.24
CA VAL A 230 8.26 -40.12 -44.33
C VAL A 230 7.70 -41.08 -43.27
N PHE A 231 6.80 -40.59 -42.42
CA PHE A 231 6.08 -41.35 -41.42
C PHE A 231 4.57 -41.16 -41.57
N PHE A 232 3.81 -42.24 -41.35
CA PHE A 232 2.36 -42.18 -41.18
C PHE A 232 1.90 -43.32 -40.26
N GLY A 233 1.36 -42.99 -39.08
CA GLY A 233 1.12 -43.97 -38.01
C GLY A 233 0.38 -43.41 -36.78
N THR A 234 0.38 -44.13 -35.65
CA THR A 234 -0.21 -43.70 -34.37
C THR A 234 0.77 -42.85 -33.53
N ALA A 235 0.27 -42.07 -32.55
CA ALA A 235 1.09 -41.25 -31.64
C ALA A 235 1.38 -41.97 -30.30
N GLY A 236 2.56 -41.72 -29.70
CA GLY A 236 3.01 -42.36 -28.44
C GLY A 236 2.56 -41.66 -27.16
N THR A 237 2.64 -42.33 -26.00
CA THR A 237 2.27 -41.75 -24.70
C THR A 237 3.41 -40.98 -24.00
N PRO A 238 3.13 -39.91 -23.23
CA PRO A 238 4.15 -39.20 -22.43
C PRO A 238 4.74 -40.00 -21.27
N PRO A 239 6.06 -39.83 -20.96
CA PRO A 239 6.67 -40.44 -19.80
C PRO A 239 6.16 -39.81 -18.49
N VAL A 240 6.28 -40.56 -17.39
CA VAL A 240 5.81 -40.20 -16.05
C VAL A 240 6.97 -40.23 -15.05
N ALA A 241 7.04 -39.22 -14.18
CA ALA A 241 7.93 -39.18 -13.03
C ALA A 241 7.15 -39.50 -11.74
N THR A 242 7.64 -40.43 -10.94
CA THR A 242 7.11 -40.74 -9.60
C THR A 242 8.21 -40.65 -8.53
N ASP A 243 7.86 -40.80 -7.25
CA ASP A 243 8.80 -40.81 -6.12
C ASP A 243 9.74 -39.58 -6.02
N VAL A 244 9.24 -38.42 -6.47
CA VAL A 244 10.02 -37.18 -6.50
C VAL A 244 10.35 -36.74 -5.07
N SER A 245 11.64 -36.71 -4.75
CA SER A 245 12.15 -36.48 -3.39
C SER A 245 13.47 -35.72 -3.39
N ILE A 246 13.82 -35.18 -2.22
CA ILE A 246 15.12 -34.56 -1.98
C ILE A 246 15.88 -35.39 -0.95
N THR A 247 17.15 -35.65 -1.21
CA THR A 247 18.06 -36.36 -0.29
C THR A 247 19.27 -35.50 0.04
N GLY A 248 19.86 -35.70 1.23
CA GLY A 248 21.03 -34.96 1.72
C GLY A 248 20.80 -34.25 3.05
N THR A 249 21.82 -33.53 3.52
CA THR A 249 21.74 -32.77 4.78
C THR A 249 21.18 -31.37 4.50
N ALA A 250 20.05 -31.02 5.10
CA ALA A 250 19.34 -29.77 4.84
C ALA A 250 19.89 -28.59 5.67
N GLN A 251 21.14 -28.21 5.41
CA GLN A 251 21.81 -27.11 6.09
C GLN A 251 22.56 -26.24 5.08
N ALA A 252 22.61 -24.93 5.31
CA ALA A 252 23.41 -24.01 4.51
C ALA A 252 24.86 -24.49 4.36
N GLY A 253 25.38 -24.42 3.13
CA GLY A 253 26.69 -24.93 2.73
C GLY A 253 26.73 -26.41 2.33
N GLN A 254 25.65 -27.17 2.57
CA GLN A 254 25.56 -28.57 2.14
C GLN A 254 24.90 -28.71 0.77
N THR A 255 25.25 -29.78 0.04
CA THR A 255 24.62 -30.14 -1.23
C THR A 255 23.52 -31.16 -1.01
N VAL A 256 22.35 -30.91 -1.58
CA VAL A 256 21.22 -31.83 -1.65
C VAL A 256 20.97 -32.28 -3.09
N THR A 257 20.35 -33.44 -3.25
CA THR A 257 20.12 -34.09 -4.54
C THR A 257 18.64 -34.41 -4.73
N GLY A 258 18.07 -33.97 -5.85
CA GLY A 258 16.74 -34.36 -6.31
C GLY A 258 16.76 -35.79 -6.87
N SER A 259 15.71 -36.55 -6.63
CA SER A 259 15.59 -37.94 -7.07
C SER A 259 14.15 -38.23 -7.49
N TYR A 260 13.97 -39.08 -8.51
CA TYR A 260 12.67 -39.51 -9.02
C TYR A 260 12.80 -40.86 -9.75
N THR A 261 11.67 -41.54 -9.93
CA THR A 261 11.54 -42.75 -10.73
C THR A 261 10.95 -42.38 -12.10
N TYR A 262 11.62 -42.71 -13.18
CA TYR A 262 11.12 -42.56 -14.55
C TYR A 262 10.35 -43.81 -14.99
N SER A 263 9.24 -43.62 -15.69
CA SER A 263 8.50 -44.70 -16.35
C SER A 263 7.87 -44.19 -17.64
N ASP A 264 7.73 -45.09 -18.62
CA ASP A 264 7.14 -44.80 -19.93
C ASP A 264 6.34 -46.04 -20.38
N ALA A 265 5.17 -45.85 -20.99
CA ALA A 265 4.25 -46.97 -21.27
C ALA A 265 4.75 -47.84 -22.45
N GLU A 266 5.49 -47.23 -23.37
CA GLU A 266 6.11 -47.90 -24.53
C GLU A 266 7.47 -48.50 -24.18
N GLY A 267 7.99 -48.23 -22.99
CA GLY A 267 9.30 -48.70 -22.54
C GLY A 267 10.45 -47.88 -23.10
N ASP A 268 10.19 -46.66 -23.57
CA ASP A 268 11.24 -45.77 -24.06
C ASP A 268 12.17 -45.36 -22.92
N LEU A 269 13.48 -45.45 -23.16
CA LEU A 269 14.49 -45.02 -22.19
C LEU A 269 14.40 -43.51 -21.95
N GLU A 270 14.77 -43.07 -20.75
CA GLU A 270 14.80 -41.64 -20.44
C GLU A 270 15.92 -40.90 -21.21
N ASN A 271 15.57 -39.75 -21.77
CA ASN A 271 16.53 -38.74 -22.20
C ASN A 271 16.98 -37.90 -20.99
N VAL A 272 17.95 -38.43 -20.24
CA VAL A 272 18.51 -37.76 -19.04
C VAL A 272 19.04 -36.35 -19.30
N THR A 273 19.49 -36.05 -20.53
CA THR A 273 19.95 -34.69 -20.90
C THR A 273 18.83 -33.76 -21.35
N GLY A 274 17.64 -34.31 -21.63
CA GLY A 274 16.47 -33.59 -22.10
C GLY A 274 15.38 -33.40 -21.04
N SER A 275 15.44 -34.14 -19.92
CA SER A 275 14.63 -33.89 -18.73
C SER A 275 15.02 -32.55 -18.09
N VAL A 276 14.03 -31.80 -17.63
CA VAL A 276 14.21 -30.44 -17.08
C VAL A 276 14.00 -30.46 -15.57
N TYR A 277 14.88 -29.76 -14.84
CA TYR A 277 14.82 -29.66 -13.37
C TYR A 277 14.75 -28.22 -12.90
N GLN A 278 14.10 -27.98 -11.77
CA GLN A 278 14.06 -26.67 -11.11
C GLN A 278 13.96 -26.83 -9.58
N TRP A 279 14.79 -26.08 -8.85
CA TRP A 279 14.68 -25.98 -7.39
C TRP A 279 13.87 -24.74 -6.97
N TYR A 280 13.12 -24.87 -5.88
CA TYR A 280 12.33 -23.79 -5.30
C TYR A 280 12.62 -23.63 -3.81
N SER A 281 12.39 -22.42 -3.29
CA SER A 281 12.35 -22.13 -1.86
C SER A 281 11.00 -21.53 -1.47
N GLY A 282 10.44 -21.91 -0.31
CA GLY A 282 9.17 -21.39 0.21
C GLY A 282 9.14 -21.36 1.73
N SER A 283 8.22 -20.60 2.31
CA SER A 283 8.03 -20.53 3.78
C SER A 283 7.04 -21.59 4.30
N GLN A 284 6.23 -22.19 3.42
CA GLN A 284 5.24 -23.20 3.79
C GLN A 284 5.68 -24.60 3.34
N SER A 285 5.40 -25.63 4.15
CA SER A 285 5.79 -27.01 3.87
C SER A 285 5.08 -27.64 2.67
N ASP A 286 3.92 -27.10 2.29
CA ASP A 286 3.10 -27.57 1.18
C ASP A 286 3.52 -26.97 -0.18
N GLY A 287 4.43 -25.98 -0.16
CA GLY A 287 4.94 -25.31 -1.36
C GLY A 287 3.94 -24.37 -2.03
N SER A 288 2.86 -23.97 -1.35
CA SER A 288 1.87 -23.01 -1.85
C SER A 288 2.47 -21.64 -2.17
N ASP A 289 3.57 -21.29 -1.53
CA ASP A 289 4.30 -20.03 -1.67
C ASP A 289 5.69 -20.19 -2.30
N LYS A 290 5.97 -21.36 -2.89
CA LYS A 290 7.31 -21.67 -3.41
C LYS A 290 7.71 -20.70 -4.53
N THR A 291 8.95 -20.25 -4.50
CA THR A 291 9.57 -19.34 -5.47
C THR A 291 10.76 -20.02 -6.13
N PRO A 292 10.92 -19.91 -7.47
CA PRO A 292 12.02 -20.57 -8.17
C PRO A 292 13.36 -19.97 -7.78
N ILE A 293 14.32 -20.83 -7.46
CA ILE A 293 15.70 -20.42 -7.19
C ILE A 293 16.40 -20.24 -8.54
N THR A 294 16.73 -18.99 -8.87
CA THR A 294 17.31 -18.63 -10.18
C THR A 294 18.59 -19.41 -10.46
N GLY A 295 18.65 -20.09 -11.62
CA GLY A 295 19.81 -20.85 -12.07
C GLY A 295 19.99 -22.24 -11.43
N ALA A 296 19.13 -22.62 -10.48
CA ALA A 296 19.16 -23.94 -9.87
C ALA A 296 18.36 -24.95 -10.71
N THR A 297 18.92 -25.35 -11.85
CA THR A 297 18.29 -26.25 -12.84
C THR A 297 18.99 -27.60 -12.96
N GLY A 298 19.87 -27.94 -12.01
CA GLY A 298 20.54 -29.24 -11.96
C GLY A 298 19.84 -30.24 -11.04
N LEU A 299 20.25 -31.50 -11.11
CA LEU A 299 19.82 -32.55 -10.17
C LEU A 299 20.31 -32.31 -8.73
N THR A 300 21.28 -31.42 -8.53
CA THR A 300 21.84 -31.09 -7.21
C THR A 300 21.74 -29.60 -6.95
N TYR A 301 21.55 -29.22 -5.68
CA TYR A 301 21.54 -27.84 -5.22
C TYR A 301 22.40 -27.68 -3.97
N THR A 302 23.23 -26.62 -3.93
CA THR A 302 23.98 -26.26 -2.72
C THR A 302 23.20 -25.22 -1.96
N ILE A 303 22.77 -25.58 -0.75
CA ILE A 303 21.94 -24.75 0.11
C ILE A 303 22.72 -23.51 0.53
N THR A 304 22.09 -22.35 0.43
CA THR A 304 22.68 -21.07 0.82
C THR A 304 22.15 -20.59 2.18
N ASN A 305 22.76 -19.54 2.72
CA ASN A 305 22.24 -18.90 3.92
C ASN A 305 20.84 -18.28 3.72
N ALA A 306 20.45 -17.97 2.48
CA ALA A 306 19.13 -17.41 2.17
C ALA A 306 17.99 -18.44 2.28
N ASP A 307 18.34 -19.72 2.33
CA ASP A 307 17.40 -20.84 2.42
C ASP A 307 17.18 -21.30 3.87
N SER A 308 17.99 -20.84 4.81
CA SER A 308 17.88 -21.23 6.23
C SER A 308 16.52 -20.82 6.82
N GLY A 309 15.83 -21.77 7.45
CA GLY A 309 14.48 -21.57 7.98
C GLY A 309 13.35 -21.68 6.95
N LYS A 310 13.67 -22.04 5.69
CA LYS A 310 12.70 -22.26 4.61
C LYS A 310 12.56 -23.73 4.26
N TYR A 311 11.61 -24.04 3.39
CA TYR A 311 11.46 -25.32 2.72
C TYR A 311 12.05 -25.28 1.31
N LEU A 312 12.80 -26.31 0.95
CA LEU A 312 13.26 -26.52 -0.43
C LEU A 312 12.38 -27.54 -1.15
N PHE A 313 12.13 -27.30 -2.43
CA PHE A 313 11.39 -28.21 -3.31
C PHE A 313 12.19 -28.49 -4.57
N PHE A 314 12.04 -29.70 -5.09
CA PHE A 314 12.66 -30.14 -6.34
C PHE A 314 11.58 -30.54 -7.33
N GLU A 315 11.64 -29.98 -8.53
CA GLU A 315 10.70 -30.26 -9.62
C GLU A 315 11.42 -30.91 -10.79
N VAL A 316 10.76 -31.89 -11.42
CA VAL A 316 11.24 -32.58 -12.60
C VAL A 316 10.16 -32.69 -13.67
N THR A 317 10.53 -32.44 -14.92
CA THR A 317 9.75 -32.76 -16.12
C THR A 317 10.51 -33.83 -16.93
N PRO A 318 10.07 -35.11 -16.95
CA PRO A 318 10.81 -36.19 -17.60
C PRO A 318 10.64 -36.15 -19.13
N LYS A 319 11.64 -36.64 -19.87
CA LYS A 319 11.60 -36.74 -21.32
C LYS A 319 12.08 -38.10 -21.82
N ALA A 320 11.37 -38.68 -22.79
CA ALA A 320 11.76 -39.95 -23.43
C ALA A 320 12.87 -39.73 -24.49
N GLN A 321 13.68 -40.77 -24.74
CA GLN A 321 14.76 -40.79 -25.72
C GLN A 321 14.25 -40.97 -27.15
N ALA A 322 13.10 -41.63 -27.33
CA ALA A 322 12.41 -41.78 -28.60
C ALA A 322 10.98 -41.18 -28.51
N GLY A 323 10.42 -40.80 -29.65
CA GLY A 323 9.10 -40.16 -29.71
C GLY A 323 9.07 -38.68 -29.30
N THR A 324 7.89 -38.05 -29.42
CA THR A 324 7.66 -36.64 -29.06
C THR A 324 6.53 -36.44 -28.03
N PRO A 325 6.65 -37.01 -26.82
CA PRO A 325 6.00 -36.38 -25.68
C PRO A 325 6.96 -36.11 -24.51
N THR A 326 6.99 -34.85 -24.07
CA THR A 326 7.53 -34.46 -22.76
C THR A 326 6.49 -34.83 -21.70
N GLY A 327 6.93 -35.39 -20.57
CA GLY A 327 6.06 -35.73 -19.45
C GLY A 327 5.52 -34.51 -18.72
N VAL A 328 4.65 -34.74 -17.73
CA VAL A 328 4.14 -33.68 -16.86
C VAL A 328 5.13 -33.38 -15.74
N SER A 329 5.22 -32.12 -15.34
CA SER A 329 6.05 -31.69 -14.22
C SER A 329 5.55 -32.22 -12.88
N VAL A 330 6.45 -32.74 -12.04
CA VAL A 330 6.15 -33.27 -10.70
C VAL A 330 7.11 -32.68 -9.67
N VAL A 331 6.59 -32.28 -8.51
CA VAL A 331 7.32 -31.56 -7.46
C VAL A 331 7.41 -32.42 -6.20
N SER A 332 8.57 -32.41 -5.53
CA SER A 332 8.80 -33.11 -4.26
C SER A 332 7.99 -32.50 -3.11
N LEU A 333 7.90 -33.23 -2.01
CA LEU A 333 7.58 -32.64 -0.70
C LEU A 333 8.67 -31.63 -0.29
N GLY A 334 8.30 -30.67 0.56
CA GLY A 334 9.23 -29.66 1.09
C GLY A 334 10.24 -30.25 2.07
N LEU A 335 11.53 -29.99 1.85
CA LEU A 335 12.61 -30.31 2.77
C LEU A 335 12.93 -29.09 3.65
N THR A 336 12.73 -29.19 4.97
CA THR A 336 13.05 -28.11 5.92
C THR A 336 14.56 -27.87 6.02
N VAL A 337 14.99 -26.64 5.83
CA VAL A 337 16.39 -26.21 6.02
C VAL A 337 16.60 -25.67 7.43
N ILE A 338 17.54 -26.26 8.17
CA ILE A 338 17.82 -25.93 9.58
C ILE A 338 18.55 -24.58 9.70
N ASP A 339 18.07 -23.68 10.57
CA ASP A 339 18.69 -22.40 10.92
C ASP A 339 19.32 -22.43 12.31
N LYS A 340 20.65 -22.30 12.37
CA LYS A 340 21.44 -22.30 13.62
C LYS A 340 22.03 -20.94 13.99
N ARG A 341 21.74 -19.87 13.24
CA ARG A 341 22.41 -18.56 13.41
C ARG A 341 22.16 -17.96 14.79
N ALA A 342 20.91 -18.02 15.26
CA ALA A 342 20.55 -17.47 16.56
C ALA A 342 21.21 -18.23 17.72
N LEU A 343 21.41 -19.55 17.58
CA LEU A 343 22.15 -20.36 18.55
C LEU A 343 23.64 -20.00 18.55
N GLN A 344 24.25 -19.82 17.37
CA GLN A 344 25.65 -19.39 17.25
C GLN A 344 25.89 -18.04 17.94
N ASN A 345 25.04 -17.05 17.67
CA ASN A 345 25.16 -15.72 18.28
C ASN A 345 25.14 -15.80 19.82
N GLU A 346 24.28 -16.64 20.39
CA GLU A 346 24.19 -16.82 21.84
C GLU A 346 25.42 -17.56 22.42
N ILE A 347 26.00 -18.50 21.66
CA ILE A 347 27.27 -19.15 22.01
C ILE A 347 28.42 -18.13 22.02
N ASP A 348 28.48 -17.25 21.03
CA ASP A 348 29.54 -16.25 20.89
C ASP A 348 29.51 -15.19 22.00
N LEU A 349 28.33 -14.91 22.58
CA LEU A 349 28.22 -14.00 23.73
C LEU A 349 29.04 -14.45 24.94
N PHE A 350 29.32 -15.75 25.09
CA PHE A 350 30.12 -16.27 26.19
C PHE A 350 31.51 -15.61 26.26
N ASP A 351 32.16 -15.38 25.10
CA ASP A 351 33.52 -14.84 25.02
C ASP A 351 33.58 -13.35 25.44
N SER A 352 32.43 -12.68 25.53
CA SER A 352 32.32 -11.29 26.00
C SER A 352 32.19 -11.16 27.52
N LEU A 353 32.00 -12.26 28.23
CA LEU A 353 31.71 -12.28 29.67
C LEU A 353 32.95 -12.61 30.50
N ILE A 354 33.10 -11.94 31.64
CA ILE A 354 34.24 -12.14 32.56
C ILE A 354 33.76 -12.95 33.78
N GLU A 355 34.26 -14.18 33.93
CA GLU A 355 33.86 -15.12 34.99
C GLU A 355 33.88 -14.52 36.40
N THR A 356 34.87 -13.68 36.71
CA THR A 356 35.06 -13.08 38.05
C THR A 356 34.03 -12.02 38.42
N ASP A 357 33.22 -11.56 37.47
CA ASP A 357 32.16 -10.57 37.70
C ASP A 357 30.89 -11.22 38.25
N TYR A 358 30.79 -12.55 38.19
CA TYR A 358 29.59 -13.30 38.56
C TYR A 358 29.81 -14.21 39.76
N THR A 359 28.72 -14.63 40.41
CA THR A 359 28.80 -15.66 41.45
C THR A 359 29.21 -17.00 40.86
N SER A 360 29.95 -17.79 41.64
CA SER A 360 30.45 -19.11 41.22
C SER A 360 29.32 -20.07 40.82
N GLU A 361 28.17 -19.97 41.51
CA GLU A 361 26.99 -20.80 41.28
C GLU A 361 26.30 -20.46 39.95
N SER A 362 25.98 -19.18 39.72
CA SER A 362 25.32 -18.76 38.49
C SER A 362 26.19 -19.00 37.26
N TRP A 363 27.51 -18.78 37.37
CA TRP A 363 28.45 -19.01 36.28
C TRP A 363 28.58 -20.48 35.90
N ALA A 364 28.57 -21.38 36.90
CA ALA A 364 28.59 -22.82 36.65
C ALA A 364 27.32 -23.28 35.89
N GLY A 365 26.15 -22.75 36.26
CA GLY A 365 24.90 -23.03 35.55
C GLY A 365 24.92 -22.58 34.08
N TYR A 366 25.52 -21.42 33.79
CA TYR A 366 25.67 -20.93 32.42
C TYR A 366 26.63 -21.78 31.58
N LYS A 367 27.79 -22.19 32.11
CA LYS A 367 28.71 -23.11 31.40
C LYS A 367 28.04 -24.43 31.02
N GLU A 368 27.23 -25.01 31.92
CA GLU A 368 26.53 -26.27 31.65
C GLU A 368 25.62 -26.15 30.41
N LYS A 369 24.87 -25.05 30.30
CA LYS A 369 23.99 -24.83 29.14
C LYS A 369 24.78 -24.50 27.87
N LEU A 370 25.92 -23.82 27.98
CA LEU A 370 26.80 -23.55 26.85
C LEU A 370 27.34 -24.84 26.24
N ASP A 371 27.79 -25.78 27.07
CA ASP A 371 28.29 -27.06 26.61
C ASP A 371 27.19 -27.87 25.91
N ALA A 372 25.96 -27.88 26.45
CA ALA A 372 24.82 -28.51 25.80
C ALA A 372 24.45 -27.84 24.45
N ALA A 373 24.51 -26.52 24.39
CA ALA A 373 24.26 -25.74 23.17
C ALA A 373 25.28 -26.04 22.07
N LYS A 374 26.57 -26.15 22.41
CA LYS A 374 27.64 -26.50 21.46
C LYS A 374 27.43 -27.89 20.86
N VAL A 375 27.00 -28.88 21.65
CA VAL A 375 26.67 -30.23 21.15
C VAL A 375 25.54 -30.20 20.12
N VAL A 376 24.49 -29.41 20.38
CA VAL A 376 23.37 -29.22 19.43
C VAL A 376 23.82 -28.49 18.17
N PHE A 377 24.68 -27.49 18.32
CA PHE A 377 25.23 -26.72 17.22
C PHE A 377 26.06 -27.59 16.27
N GLU A 378 26.89 -28.49 16.79
CA GLU A 378 27.74 -29.39 16.00
C GLU A 378 26.98 -30.57 15.35
N ASN A 379 25.77 -30.90 15.81
CA ASN A 379 25.02 -32.05 15.29
C ASN A 379 24.37 -31.76 13.91
N PRO A 380 24.78 -32.42 12.80
CA PRO A 380 24.23 -32.15 11.47
C PRO A 380 22.79 -32.67 11.27
N ASN A 381 22.31 -33.58 12.12
CA ASN A 381 21.00 -34.24 12.00
C ASN A 381 19.96 -33.72 13.01
N VAL A 382 20.17 -32.52 13.53
CA VAL A 382 19.31 -31.94 14.56
C VAL A 382 18.04 -31.33 13.95
N SER A 383 16.92 -31.40 14.65
CA SER A 383 15.69 -30.69 14.26
C SER A 383 15.75 -29.21 14.67
N GLN A 384 14.98 -28.36 13.99
CA GLN A 384 14.92 -26.93 14.32
C GLN A 384 14.46 -26.70 15.77
N LEU A 385 13.48 -27.50 16.23
CA LEU A 385 13.00 -27.44 17.62
C LEU A 385 14.13 -27.61 18.64
N VAL A 386 15.02 -28.58 18.42
CA VAL A 386 16.14 -28.84 19.35
C VAL A 386 17.16 -27.70 19.32
N VAL A 387 17.38 -27.07 18.16
CA VAL A 387 18.22 -25.87 18.04
C VAL A 387 17.62 -24.70 18.83
N ASP A 388 16.31 -24.47 18.70
CA ASP A 388 15.60 -23.39 19.38
C ASP A 388 15.55 -23.62 20.90
N GLU A 389 15.36 -24.87 21.34
CA GLU A 389 15.39 -25.24 22.75
C GLU A 389 16.78 -25.03 23.36
N ALA A 390 17.85 -25.42 22.66
CA ALA A 390 19.22 -25.20 23.12
C ALA A 390 19.56 -23.71 23.25
N ARG A 391 19.13 -22.89 22.28
CA ARG A 391 19.28 -21.43 22.33
C ARG A 391 18.58 -20.86 23.56
N ARG A 392 17.31 -21.22 23.75
CA ARG A 392 16.50 -20.70 24.86
C ARG A 392 17.08 -21.10 26.22
N ALA A 393 17.58 -22.33 26.36
CA ALA A 393 18.22 -22.78 27.58
C ALA A 393 19.50 -21.98 27.89
N LEU A 394 20.33 -21.73 26.88
CA LEU A 394 21.55 -20.94 27.02
C LEU A 394 21.26 -19.49 27.38
N GLU A 395 20.30 -18.86 26.69
CA GLU A 395 19.88 -17.48 26.94
C GLU A 395 19.31 -17.30 28.36
N THR A 396 18.51 -18.27 28.82
CA THR A 396 17.95 -18.26 30.18
C THR A 396 19.08 -18.29 31.21
N ALA A 397 20.02 -19.21 31.07
CA ALA A 397 21.14 -19.32 32.00
C ALA A 397 22.06 -18.08 31.98
N ARG A 398 22.21 -17.41 30.82
CA ARG A 398 22.92 -16.12 30.74
C ARG A 398 22.21 -15.03 31.55
N LYS A 399 20.88 -14.94 31.47
CA LYS A 399 20.07 -13.95 32.21
C LYS A 399 20.05 -14.22 33.71
N GLU A 400 20.26 -15.46 34.14
CA GLU A 400 20.36 -15.86 35.55
C GLU A 400 21.77 -15.63 36.14
N LEU A 401 22.72 -15.09 35.36
CA LEU A 401 24.02 -14.69 35.89
C LEU A 401 23.89 -13.60 36.96
N VAL A 402 24.39 -13.87 38.16
CA VAL A 402 24.32 -12.95 39.30
C VAL A 402 25.63 -12.18 39.41
N ASN A 403 25.60 -10.86 39.21
CA ASN A 403 26.75 -9.96 39.42
C ASN A 403 26.59 -9.19 40.75
N PRO A 404 27.29 -9.58 41.82
CA PRO A 404 27.12 -8.97 43.15
C PRO A 404 27.59 -7.52 43.23
N PHE A 405 28.46 -7.06 42.32
CA PHE A 405 28.88 -5.65 42.26
C PHE A 405 27.81 -4.77 41.62
N SER A 406 27.13 -5.27 40.59
CA SER A 406 26.00 -4.60 39.94
C SER A 406 24.86 -4.27 40.90
N ASP A 407 24.55 -5.18 41.83
CA ASP A 407 23.50 -4.98 42.84
C ASP A 407 23.85 -3.92 43.90
N SER A 408 25.13 -3.61 44.06
CA SER A 408 25.58 -2.58 45.01
C SER A 408 25.26 -1.16 44.55
N LEU A 409 25.28 -0.92 43.23
CA LEU A 409 24.97 0.39 42.64
C LEU A 409 23.45 0.61 42.64
N LYS A 410 22.97 1.74 43.17
CA LYS A 410 21.57 2.16 43.13
C LYS A 410 21.50 3.66 42.86
N ILE A 411 20.50 4.10 42.09
CA ILE A 411 20.13 5.50 41.94
C ILE A 411 18.95 5.74 42.89
N THR A 412 19.10 6.66 43.84
CA THR A 412 18.09 6.96 44.87
C THR A 412 17.38 8.28 44.65
N GLU A 413 18.03 9.25 44.01
CA GLU A 413 17.43 10.54 43.68
C GLU A 413 17.70 10.91 42.21
N PRO A 414 16.79 11.64 41.54
CA PRO A 414 15.48 12.07 42.05
C PRO A 414 14.56 10.88 42.33
N SER A 415 13.72 10.95 43.37
CA SER A 415 12.85 9.82 43.75
C SER A 415 11.73 9.57 42.73
N GLY A 416 11.35 10.59 41.94
CA GLY A 416 10.39 10.49 40.84
C GLY A 416 11.04 10.71 39.47
N ASP A 417 10.22 10.63 38.43
CA ASP A 417 10.69 10.67 37.04
C ASP A 417 10.54 12.06 36.41
N THR A 418 10.10 13.07 37.16
CA THR A 418 10.00 14.46 36.69
C THR A 418 10.67 15.42 37.65
N VAL A 419 11.52 16.30 37.11
CA VAL A 419 12.20 17.37 37.84
C VAL A 419 11.83 18.72 37.24
N LYS A 420 11.64 19.72 38.10
CA LYS A 420 11.20 21.08 37.69
C LYS A 420 12.35 22.09 37.65
N ILE A 421 13.58 21.60 37.63
CA ILE A 421 14.79 22.40 37.59
C ILE A 421 15.67 21.91 36.45
N ARG A 422 16.36 22.82 35.78
CA ARG A 422 17.21 22.51 34.61
C ARG A 422 18.52 21.80 34.95
N LYS A 423 18.93 21.81 36.23
CA LYS A 423 20.12 21.11 36.74
C LYS A 423 19.74 20.15 37.88
N PRO A 424 19.08 19.03 37.58
CA PRO A 424 18.67 18.08 38.59
C PRO A 424 19.90 17.39 39.23
N GLU A 425 19.93 17.35 40.55
CA GLU A 425 20.93 16.56 41.28
C GLU A 425 20.50 15.08 41.30
N VAL A 426 21.39 14.19 40.88
CA VAL A 426 21.19 12.74 40.84
C VAL A 426 22.04 12.12 41.95
N LYS A 427 21.45 11.26 42.77
CA LYS A 427 22.14 10.60 43.90
C LYS A 427 21.93 9.10 43.88
N GLY A 428 22.79 8.41 44.62
CA GLY A 428 22.64 6.99 44.83
C GLY A 428 23.60 6.41 45.86
N VAL A 429 23.64 5.09 45.91
CA VAL A 429 24.60 4.33 46.72
C VAL A 429 25.35 3.34 45.85
N VAL A 430 26.57 2.99 46.25
CA VAL A 430 27.39 1.96 45.63
C VAL A 430 28.34 1.39 46.68
N GLU A 431 29.02 0.28 46.38
CA GLU A 431 30.09 -0.20 47.24
C GLU A 431 31.14 0.89 47.50
N VAL A 432 31.54 1.08 48.76
CA VAL A 432 32.52 2.10 49.19
C VAL A 432 33.79 2.09 48.34
N ARG A 433 34.36 3.27 48.07
CA ARG A 433 35.58 3.47 47.24
C ARG A 433 35.42 3.12 45.75
N SER A 434 34.20 2.95 45.24
CA SER A 434 33.97 2.86 43.79
C SER A 434 34.14 4.21 43.12
N GLU A 435 34.62 4.23 41.88
CA GLU A 435 34.55 5.41 41.01
C GLU A 435 33.20 5.41 40.28
N VAL A 436 32.46 6.52 40.30
CA VAL A 436 31.13 6.63 39.65
C VAL A 436 31.18 7.70 38.58
N SER A 437 30.80 7.36 37.36
CA SER A 437 30.62 8.27 36.23
C SER A 437 29.16 8.32 35.79
N VAL A 438 28.68 9.48 35.39
CA VAL A 438 27.32 9.74 34.91
C VAL A 438 27.36 10.23 33.48
N VAL A 439 26.53 9.65 32.62
CA VAL A 439 26.27 10.09 31.25
C VAL A 439 24.78 10.44 31.15
N ILE A 440 24.46 11.57 30.53
CA ILE A 440 23.08 12.00 30.31
C ILE A 440 22.81 11.95 28.82
N LYS A 441 21.79 11.18 28.42
CA LYS A 441 21.35 11.04 27.04
C LYS A 441 20.01 11.75 26.84
N ASP A 442 19.82 12.34 25.67
CA ASP A 442 18.53 12.89 25.25
C ASP A 442 17.52 11.77 24.93
N ALA A 443 16.26 12.13 24.69
CA ALA A 443 15.20 11.19 24.31
C ALA A 443 15.48 10.38 23.03
N LYS A 444 16.48 10.75 22.23
CA LYS A 444 16.91 10.02 21.02
C LYS A 444 18.10 9.09 21.30
N GLY A 445 18.58 9.04 22.55
CA GLY A 445 19.71 8.22 22.99
C GLY A 445 21.08 8.86 22.74
N ASN A 446 21.15 10.12 22.31
CA ASN A 446 22.43 10.81 22.09
C ASN A 446 22.94 11.41 23.40
N GLU A 447 24.24 11.34 23.66
CA GLU A 447 24.84 12.02 24.81
C GLU A 447 24.66 13.54 24.70
N VAL A 448 24.15 14.15 25.76
CA VAL A 448 24.02 15.61 25.86
C VAL A 448 25.41 16.18 26.16
N PRO A 449 25.99 17.00 25.27
CA PRO A 449 27.35 17.50 25.43
C PRO A 449 27.54 18.24 26.76
N ASN A 450 28.56 17.86 27.53
CA ASN A 450 28.93 18.46 28.83
C ASN A 450 27.88 18.34 29.95
N ALA A 451 26.88 17.45 29.80
CA ALA A 451 25.90 17.16 30.86
C ALA A 451 26.30 16.00 31.79
N GLY A 452 27.18 15.10 31.33
CA GLY A 452 27.76 14.01 32.12
C GLY A 452 29.08 14.39 32.81
N GLY A 453 29.59 13.49 33.66
CA GLY A 453 30.86 13.66 34.37
C GLY A 453 31.10 12.63 35.48
N ILE A 454 32.12 12.86 36.30
CA ILE A 454 32.42 12.01 37.47
C ILE A 454 31.59 12.48 38.67
N ALA A 455 30.89 11.56 39.33
CA ALA A 455 30.13 11.81 40.55
C ALA A 455 31.06 11.83 41.78
N THR A 456 30.69 12.60 42.80
CA THR A 456 31.38 12.56 44.10
C THR A 456 30.87 11.37 44.90
N VAL A 457 31.76 10.52 45.42
CA VAL A 457 31.43 9.36 46.26
C VAL A 457 32.00 9.57 47.66
N ASP A 458 31.19 9.40 48.71
CA ASP A 458 31.61 9.57 50.11
C ASP A 458 32.19 8.29 50.73
N GLU A 459 32.67 8.38 51.98
CA GLU A 459 33.27 7.25 52.72
C GLU A 459 32.29 6.09 52.98
N ASN A 460 30.98 6.35 52.90
CA ASN A 460 29.91 5.37 53.08
C ASN A 460 29.36 4.81 51.75
N GLY A 461 29.90 5.27 50.61
CA GLY A 461 29.48 4.83 49.28
C GLY A 461 28.25 5.57 48.74
N ASN A 462 27.81 6.65 49.37
CA ASN A 462 26.79 7.52 48.78
C ASN A 462 27.44 8.36 47.69
N TRP A 463 26.81 8.44 46.52
CA TRP A 463 27.28 9.25 45.41
C TRP A 463 26.27 10.34 45.03
N SER A 464 26.76 11.47 44.54
CA SER A 464 25.96 12.58 44.01
C SER A 464 26.60 13.19 42.77
N PHE A 465 25.78 13.62 41.82
CA PHE A 465 26.17 14.32 40.60
C PHE A 465 25.15 15.40 40.25
N THR A 466 25.62 16.59 39.85
CA THR A 466 24.77 17.65 39.30
C THR A 466 25.34 18.07 37.93
N PRO A 467 24.53 18.09 36.86
CA PRO A 467 24.98 18.53 35.54
C PRO A 467 25.53 19.96 35.56
N SER A 468 26.61 20.23 34.82
CA SER A 468 27.15 21.59 34.69
C SER A 468 26.36 22.48 33.73
N VAL A 469 25.64 21.89 32.78
CA VAL A 469 24.80 22.58 31.79
C VAL A 469 23.32 22.47 32.15
N ASP A 470 22.52 23.42 31.67
CA ASP A 470 21.07 23.34 31.76
C ASP A 470 20.56 22.27 30.81
N LEU A 471 19.70 21.40 31.33
CA LEU A 471 18.88 20.49 30.55
C LEU A 471 17.60 21.24 30.14
N GLU A 472 17.30 21.25 28.85
CA GLU A 472 16.04 21.78 28.32
C GLU A 472 14.86 20.88 28.71
N ASP A 473 13.64 21.38 28.60
CA ASP A 473 12.47 20.56 28.88
C ASP A 473 12.38 19.38 27.91
N GLY A 474 12.23 18.18 28.45
CA GLY A 474 12.27 16.95 27.67
C GLY A 474 12.61 15.71 28.49
N GLY A 475 12.55 14.56 27.83
CA GLY A 475 12.98 13.28 28.38
C GLY A 475 14.49 13.08 28.25
N TYR A 476 15.09 12.51 29.28
CA TYR A 476 16.50 12.17 29.37
C TYR A 476 16.66 10.81 30.02
N THR A 477 17.73 10.11 29.69
CA THR A 477 18.18 8.91 30.39
C THR A 477 19.51 9.22 31.07
N VAL A 478 19.55 9.05 32.39
CA VAL A 478 20.76 9.17 33.20
C VAL A 478 21.38 7.79 33.35
N GLU A 479 22.46 7.55 32.63
CA GLU A 479 23.28 6.33 32.75
C GLU A 479 24.38 6.55 33.78
N VAL A 480 24.40 5.72 34.82
CA VAL A 480 25.35 5.76 35.92
C VAL A 480 26.19 4.50 35.88
N THR A 481 27.50 4.65 35.78
CA THR A 481 28.47 3.57 35.76
C THR A 481 29.36 3.67 36.99
N ALA A 482 29.48 2.57 37.74
CA ALA A 482 30.44 2.41 38.82
C ALA A 482 31.54 1.42 38.45
N VAL A 483 32.77 1.70 38.85
CA VAL A 483 33.95 0.84 38.64
C VAL A 483 34.69 0.63 39.95
N LYS A 484 35.03 -0.62 40.27
CA LYS A 484 35.88 -0.98 41.41
C LYS A 484 36.66 -2.26 41.14
N ASP A 485 37.97 -2.24 41.35
CA ASP A 485 38.86 -3.41 41.20
C ASP A 485 38.69 -4.16 39.86
N GLY A 486 38.41 -3.43 38.78
CA GLY A 486 38.16 -3.98 37.44
C GLY A 486 36.72 -4.43 37.18
N LYS A 487 35.87 -4.50 38.21
CA LYS A 487 34.43 -4.77 38.08
C LYS A 487 33.68 -3.52 37.65
N LYS A 488 32.69 -3.68 36.79
CA LYS A 488 31.84 -2.59 36.29
C LYS A 488 30.37 -2.88 36.60
N ALA A 489 29.64 -1.86 37.04
CA ALA A 489 28.21 -1.86 37.25
C ALA A 489 27.60 -0.67 36.52
N THR A 490 26.51 -0.85 35.79
CA THR A 490 25.81 0.27 35.12
C THR A 490 24.32 0.19 35.45
N LYS A 491 23.72 1.33 35.79
CA LYS A 491 22.27 1.49 35.97
C LYS A 491 21.81 2.74 35.24
N GLU A 492 20.59 2.69 34.73
CA GLU A 492 19.96 3.82 34.07
C GLU A 492 18.75 4.28 34.87
N LYS A 493 18.45 5.58 34.79
CA LYS A 493 17.21 6.17 35.28
C LYS A 493 16.69 7.17 34.26
N ASP A 494 15.45 6.99 33.84
CA ASP A 494 14.77 7.97 33.01
C ASP A 494 14.30 9.17 33.85
N LEU A 495 14.36 10.33 33.22
CA LEU A 495 14.12 11.61 33.83
C LEU A 495 13.47 12.56 32.84
N THR A 496 12.37 13.18 33.22
CA THR A 496 11.74 14.27 32.49
C THR A 496 12.10 15.59 33.15
N VAL A 497 12.76 16.49 32.42
CA VAL A 497 12.94 17.88 32.86
C VAL A 497 11.73 18.68 32.39
N SER A 498 11.06 19.39 33.30
CA SER A 498 9.93 20.27 33.02
C SER A 498 10.05 21.55 33.85
N ALA A 499 11.06 22.35 33.53
CA ALA A 499 11.43 23.57 34.23
C ALA A 499 10.81 24.84 33.63
N SER A 500 10.11 24.79 32.50
CA SER A 500 9.49 25.99 31.90
C SER A 500 8.37 26.56 32.77
N GLY A 501 8.43 27.88 33.02
CA GLY A 501 7.44 28.73 33.68
C GLY A 501 6.14 28.92 32.89
N PRO A 502 5.08 29.50 33.50
CA PRO A 502 3.85 29.83 32.76
C PRO A 502 4.14 30.86 31.66
N ALA A 503 3.43 30.80 30.52
CA ALA A 503 3.56 31.82 29.48
C ALA A 503 3.30 33.23 30.06
N LEU A 504 4.12 34.23 29.71
CA LEU A 504 4.01 35.61 30.23
C LEU A 504 4.36 36.62 29.13
N SER A 505 3.45 37.56 28.86
CA SER A 505 3.68 38.69 27.96
C SER A 505 3.33 40.04 28.62
N ILE A 506 3.92 41.12 28.12
CA ILE A 506 3.53 42.51 28.42
C ILE A 506 3.15 43.17 27.08
N ASN A 507 1.85 43.34 26.84
CA ASN A 507 1.29 43.78 25.57
C ASN A 507 1.25 45.31 25.48
N GLU A 508 0.63 45.98 26.46
CA GLU A 508 0.53 47.44 26.50
C GLU A 508 1.50 48.06 27.53
N PRO A 509 1.94 49.31 27.32
CA PRO A 509 1.69 50.15 26.14
C PRO A 509 2.48 49.67 24.91
N SER A 510 1.86 49.58 23.74
CA SER A 510 2.51 49.09 22.52
C SER A 510 3.74 49.91 22.11
N ASP A 511 3.70 51.22 22.33
CA ASP A 511 4.81 52.14 22.10
C ASP A 511 5.77 52.25 23.29
N SER A 512 7.05 52.52 23.00
CA SER A 512 8.08 52.78 24.02
C SER A 512 7.98 54.18 24.64
N THR A 513 7.13 55.06 24.11
CA THR A 513 6.87 56.40 24.64
C THR A 513 5.37 56.59 24.76
N VAL A 514 4.92 57.10 25.90
CA VAL A 514 3.50 57.32 26.23
C VAL A 514 3.29 58.75 26.70
N THR A 515 2.17 59.34 26.33
CA THR A 515 1.81 60.72 26.72
C THR A 515 0.95 60.79 27.99
N GLU A 516 0.43 59.65 28.42
CA GLU A 516 -0.36 59.53 29.64
C GLU A 516 0.55 59.45 30.87
N SER A 517 0.29 60.26 31.89
CA SER A 517 0.99 60.19 33.17
C SER A 517 0.63 58.95 34.01
N LYS A 518 -0.33 58.13 33.56
CA LYS A 518 -0.73 56.86 34.19
C LYS A 518 -0.95 55.76 33.13
N PRO A 519 0.12 55.31 32.47
CA PRO A 519 -0.02 54.32 31.41
C PRO A 519 -0.50 52.98 31.98
N ALA A 520 -1.45 52.35 31.28
CA ALA A 520 -1.90 51.01 31.60
C ALA A 520 -0.93 49.97 31.04
N PHE A 521 -0.33 49.17 31.92
CA PHE A 521 0.43 47.99 31.52
C PHE A 521 -0.50 46.80 31.52
N THR A 522 -0.64 46.14 30.38
CA THR A 522 -1.46 44.94 30.27
C THR A 522 -0.66 43.81 29.68
N GLY A 523 -1.09 42.58 29.91
CA GLY A 523 -0.46 41.43 29.32
C GLY A 523 -1.31 40.18 29.50
N VAL A 524 -0.77 39.07 29.02
CA VAL A 524 -1.43 37.76 29.11
C VAL A 524 -0.49 36.79 29.79
N THR A 525 -1.07 35.94 30.62
CA THR A 525 -0.42 34.76 31.17
C THR A 525 -1.39 33.59 31.21
N GLU A 526 -0.97 32.42 31.67
CA GLU A 526 -1.89 31.31 31.86
C GLU A 526 -2.89 31.60 32.99
N PRO A 527 -4.15 31.14 32.88
CA PRO A 527 -5.10 31.17 33.99
C PRO A 527 -4.55 30.48 35.25
N GLU A 528 -5.02 30.93 36.42
CA GLU A 528 -4.61 30.46 37.77
C GLU A 528 -3.14 30.73 38.14
N THR A 529 -2.47 31.62 37.43
CA THR A 529 -1.12 32.12 37.74
C THR A 529 -1.19 33.26 38.76
N LYS A 530 -0.12 33.52 39.51
CA LYS A 530 0.03 34.76 40.30
C LYS A 530 0.97 35.72 39.58
N ILE A 531 0.58 36.98 39.41
CA ILE A 531 1.41 38.01 38.79
C ILE A 531 1.80 39.06 39.83
N LEU A 532 3.11 39.25 40.00
CA LEU A 532 3.70 40.33 40.77
C LEU A 532 4.36 41.34 39.81
N VAL A 533 3.94 42.60 39.88
CA VAL A 533 4.47 43.69 39.05
C VAL A 533 5.31 44.64 39.93
N GLU A 534 6.51 44.99 39.48
CA GLU A 534 7.38 46.02 40.06
C GLU A 534 7.62 47.14 39.04
N LEU A 535 7.19 48.36 39.35
CA LEU A 535 7.46 49.58 38.58
C LEU A 535 8.69 50.28 39.16
N LYS A 536 9.65 50.63 38.31
CA LYS A 536 10.93 51.27 38.67
C LYS A 536 11.17 52.55 37.87
N ASP A 537 11.85 53.52 38.48
CA ASP A 537 12.35 54.71 37.79
C ASP A 537 13.65 54.44 37.00
N GLU A 538 14.18 55.46 36.33
CA GLU A 538 15.43 55.41 35.55
C GLU A 538 16.67 55.01 36.37
N ASN A 539 16.65 55.19 37.69
CA ASN A 539 17.74 54.83 38.59
C ASN A 539 17.57 53.41 39.18
N GLY A 540 16.52 52.69 38.76
CA GLY A 540 16.16 51.36 39.26
C GLY A 540 15.50 51.38 40.64
N HIS A 541 15.09 52.55 41.16
CA HIS A 541 14.35 52.66 42.40
C HIS A 541 12.91 52.16 42.18
N VAL A 542 12.46 51.23 43.03
CA VAL A 542 11.10 50.69 42.96
C VAL A 542 10.11 51.75 43.44
N ILE A 543 9.26 52.20 42.53
CA ILE A 543 8.19 53.17 42.76
C ILE A 543 6.97 52.47 43.34
N GLU A 544 6.61 51.31 42.78
CA GLU A 544 5.44 50.55 43.20
C GLU A 544 5.65 49.05 42.97
N THR A 545 5.17 48.23 43.91
CA THR A 545 5.08 46.77 43.76
C THR A 545 3.65 46.33 44.06
N ARG A 546 3.04 45.53 43.16
CA ARG A 546 1.66 45.08 43.33
C ARG A 546 1.41 43.70 42.73
N GLU A 547 0.72 42.85 43.48
CA GLU A 547 0.11 41.63 42.93
C GLU A 547 -1.16 42.04 42.17
N VAL A 548 -1.29 41.61 40.91
CA VAL A 548 -2.44 41.95 40.06
C VAL A 548 -3.34 40.74 39.84
N GLU A 549 -4.65 40.99 39.85
CA GLU A 549 -5.64 39.96 39.56
C GLU A 549 -5.62 39.60 38.08
N ILE A 550 -5.87 38.32 37.79
CA ILE A 550 -5.89 37.76 36.45
C ILE A 550 -7.31 37.33 36.16
N ASP A 551 -7.84 37.72 35.00
CA ASP A 551 -9.18 37.30 34.59
C ASP A 551 -9.23 35.82 34.14
N SER A 552 -10.43 35.31 33.87
CA SER A 552 -10.63 33.92 33.44
C SER A 552 -9.97 33.57 32.10
N ASN A 553 -9.55 34.58 31.33
CA ASN A 553 -8.89 34.42 30.04
C ASN A 553 -7.37 34.60 30.15
N GLY A 554 -6.83 34.81 31.35
CA GLY A 554 -5.40 34.99 31.58
C GLY A 554 -4.90 36.43 31.39
N ASN A 555 -5.79 37.41 31.19
CA ASN A 555 -5.37 38.80 31.05
C ASN A 555 -5.10 39.42 32.42
N TRP A 556 -4.03 40.20 32.50
CA TRP A 556 -3.67 40.98 33.69
C TRP A 556 -3.51 42.45 33.31
N SER A 557 -3.78 43.35 34.28
CA SER A 557 -3.67 44.79 34.10
C SER A 557 -3.08 45.46 35.34
N PHE A 558 -2.13 46.36 35.11
CA PHE A 558 -1.47 47.18 36.10
C PHE A 558 -1.50 48.64 35.66
N ILE A 559 -2.22 49.48 36.41
CA ILE A 559 -2.16 50.95 36.28
C ILE A 559 -1.43 51.51 37.51
N PRO A 560 -0.38 52.34 37.35
CA PRO A 560 0.30 52.99 38.46
C PRO A 560 -0.67 53.79 39.34
N SER A 561 -0.51 53.68 40.65
CA SER A 561 -1.38 54.37 41.61
C SER A 561 -1.12 55.89 41.65
N THR A 562 0.13 56.30 41.42
CA THR A 562 0.58 57.70 41.32
C THR A 562 0.80 58.13 39.88
N GLU A 563 0.62 59.41 39.58
CA GLU A 563 1.02 59.98 38.29
C GLU A 563 2.54 59.93 38.16
N LEU A 564 3.02 59.48 37.01
CA LEU A 564 4.42 59.40 36.63
C LEU A 564 4.82 60.71 35.93
N PRO A 565 5.79 61.47 36.45
CA PRO A 565 6.39 62.60 35.74
C PRO A 565 7.08 62.17 34.44
N ASP A 566 7.38 63.13 33.56
CA ASP A 566 8.16 62.88 32.35
C ASP A 566 9.51 62.22 32.70
N GLY A 567 9.82 61.11 32.06
CA GLY A 567 10.98 60.29 32.41
C GLY A 567 10.88 58.84 31.94
N THR A 568 11.94 58.07 32.16
CA THR A 568 12.00 56.65 31.79
C THR A 568 11.62 55.75 32.96
N TYR A 569 10.80 54.73 32.71
CA TYR A 569 10.31 53.78 33.71
C TYR A 569 10.39 52.35 33.20
N THR A 570 10.65 51.41 34.09
CA THR A 570 10.69 49.97 33.79
C THR A 570 9.67 49.22 34.62
N VAL A 571 8.88 48.36 33.99
CA VAL A 571 7.96 47.43 34.63
C VAL A 571 8.53 46.02 34.52
N ASP A 572 8.89 45.44 35.66
CA ASP A 572 9.27 44.04 35.79
C ASP A 572 8.06 43.22 36.26
N VAL A 573 7.76 42.14 35.57
CA VAL A 573 6.60 41.27 35.84
C VAL A 573 7.10 39.87 36.13
N THR A 574 6.65 39.29 37.25
CA THR A 574 6.93 37.92 37.65
C THR A 574 5.64 37.11 37.70
N ALA A 575 5.59 36.03 36.92
CA ALA A 575 4.48 35.08 36.89
C ALA A 575 4.87 33.79 37.63
N VAL A 576 4.02 33.33 38.55
CA VAL A 576 4.26 32.14 39.37
C VAL A 576 3.07 31.20 39.28
N LYS A 577 3.30 29.95 38.85
CA LYS A 577 2.29 28.87 38.82
C LYS A 577 2.87 27.61 39.44
N GLY A 578 2.45 27.31 40.67
CA GLY A 578 3.10 26.28 41.49
C GLY A 578 4.56 26.65 41.81
N GLU A 579 5.50 25.75 41.48
CA GLU A 579 6.95 25.96 41.65
C GLU A 579 7.63 26.56 40.39
N LYS A 580 6.86 26.82 39.34
CA LYS A 580 7.35 27.29 38.04
C LYS A 580 7.23 28.82 37.96
N VAL A 581 8.29 29.50 37.47
CA VAL A 581 8.40 30.98 37.45
C VAL A 581 8.78 31.49 36.06
N SER A 582 8.11 32.54 35.60
CA SER A 582 8.48 33.32 34.40
C SER A 582 8.67 34.78 34.76
N LYS A 583 9.56 35.49 34.06
CA LYS A 583 9.79 36.93 34.23
C LYS A 583 9.78 37.64 32.88
N ALA A 584 9.22 38.84 32.85
CA ALA A 584 9.23 39.74 31.70
C ALA A 584 9.51 41.16 32.17
N SER A 585 10.06 42.00 31.30
CA SER A 585 10.38 43.40 31.63
C SER A 585 10.04 44.29 30.43
N LYS A 586 9.52 45.50 30.69
CA LYS A 586 9.20 46.50 29.67
C LYS A 586 9.58 47.89 30.14
N THR A 587 10.33 48.61 29.31
CA THR A 587 10.71 50.01 29.58
C THR A 587 9.89 50.94 28.69
N ILE A 588 9.44 52.04 29.29
CA ILE A 588 8.69 53.11 28.62
C ILE A 588 9.26 54.48 28.99
N VAL A 589 8.98 55.48 28.16
CA VAL A 589 9.21 56.90 28.46
C VAL A 589 7.86 57.58 28.59
N VAL A 590 7.59 58.21 29.73
CA VAL A 590 6.46 59.12 29.88
C VAL A 590 6.90 60.49 29.37
N ASP A 591 6.17 61.06 28.42
CA ASP A 591 6.43 62.38 27.83
C ASP A 591 5.10 63.12 27.62
N SER A 592 4.77 64.01 28.55
CA SER A 592 3.48 64.72 28.60
C SER A 592 3.33 65.83 27.55
N VAL A 593 4.33 66.05 26.69
CA VAL A 593 4.26 67.05 25.60
C VAL A 593 3.77 66.38 24.31
N VAL A 594 2.48 66.56 23.99
CA VAL A 594 1.93 66.11 22.70
C VAL A 594 2.41 67.05 21.59
N ASP A 595 3.30 66.58 20.70
CA ASP A 595 3.80 67.34 19.55
C ASP A 595 3.25 66.77 18.22
N GLU A 596 2.18 67.38 17.70
CA GLU A 596 1.39 66.96 16.52
C GLU A 596 2.04 67.31 15.15
N SER A 597 3.36 67.44 15.05
CA SER A 597 4.00 68.18 13.94
C SER A 597 4.43 67.39 12.67
N SER A 598 3.73 66.32 12.27
CA SER A 598 4.04 65.59 10.99
C SER A 598 2.86 65.13 10.12
N GLN A 599 1.65 65.66 10.29
CA GLN A 599 0.43 65.19 9.59
C GLN A 599 -0.01 66.09 8.41
N LEU A 600 -0.88 65.56 7.55
CA LEU A 600 -1.65 66.33 6.56
C LEU A 600 -2.94 66.87 7.18
N SER A 601 -3.26 68.14 6.92
CA SER A 601 -4.54 68.76 7.27
C SER A 601 -5.64 68.46 6.26
N SER A 602 -5.30 68.16 5.01
CA SER A 602 -6.24 67.64 4.00
C SER A 602 -5.55 66.83 2.90
N LEU A 603 -6.32 65.94 2.27
CA LEU A 603 -5.89 65.18 1.10
C LEU A 603 -7.05 65.05 0.11
N GLU A 604 -6.95 65.73 -1.04
CA GLU A 604 -7.97 65.69 -2.09
C GLU A 604 -7.52 64.78 -3.26
N LEU A 605 -8.44 63.98 -3.79
CA LEU A 605 -8.25 63.16 -4.98
C LEU A 605 -9.22 63.60 -6.09
N LYS A 606 -8.72 63.86 -7.30
CA LYS A 606 -9.52 64.25 -8.48
C LYS A 606 -9.22 63.37 -9.68
N GLY A 607 -10.24 63.05 -10.46
CA GLY A 607 -10.09 62.39 -11.76
C GLY A 607 -9.47 63.31 -12.80
N SER A 608 -8.94 62.73 -13.89
CA SER A 608 -8.39 63.49 -15.02
C SER A 608 -9.38 64.44 -15.70
N ASP A 609 -10.67 64.23 -15.47
CA ASP A 609 -11.81 65.04 -15.91
C ASP A 609 -12.15 66.20 -14.95
N GLY A 610 -11.42 66.33 -13.84
CA GLY A 610 -11.64 67.35 -12.80
C GLY A 610 -12.66 66.97 -11.73
N THR A 611 -13.25 65.77 -11.81
CA THR A 611 -14.26 65.31 -10.84
C THR A 611 -13.62 64.92 -9.51
N SER A 612 -14.10 65.44 -8.38
CA SER A 612 -13.64 65.02 -7.04
C SER A 612 -14.04 63.57 -6.75
N ILE A 613 -13.07 62.77 -6.30
CA ILE A 613 -13.24 61.36 -5.93
C ILE A 613 -13.19 61.28 -4.40
N GLY A 614 -14.27 60.80 -3.77
CA GLY A 614 -14.33 60.66 -2.31
C GLY A 614 -13.41 59.55 -1.79
N LEU A 615 -12.73 59.82 -0.68
CA LEU A 615 -11.99 58.82 0.08
C LEU A 615 -12.91 58.11 1.08
N SER A 616 -12.68 56.81 1.28
CA SER A 616 -13.34 55.98 2.29
C SER A 616 -12.30 55.34 3.21
N PRO A 617 -12.31 55.63 4.53
CA PRO A 617 -13.16 56.63 5.20
C PRO A 617 -12.87 58.07 4.73
N ALA A 618 -13.73 59.03 5.09
CA ALA A 618 -13.46 60.44 4.83
C ALA A 618 -12.12 60.86 5.46
N PHE A 619 -11.40 61.78 4.80
CA PHE A 619 -10.05 62.14 5.21
C PHE A 619 -10.00 62.69 6.65
N ASN A 620 -9.06 62.17 7.44
CA ASN A 620 -8.64 62.66 8.75
C ASN A 620 -7.12 62.50 8.87
N GLY A 621 -6.39 63.53 9.31
CA GLY A 621 -4.94 63.54 9.41
C GLY A 621 -4.32 62.39 10.22
N THR A 622 -5.10 61.76 11.11
CA THR A 622 -4.70 60.59 11.92
C THR A 622 -5.04 59.23 11.29
N THR A 623 -5.75 59.21 10.16
CA THR A 623 -6.07 57.99 9.41
C THR A 623 -5.08 57.82 8.26
N TYR A 624 -4.41 56.67 8.22
CA TYR A 624 -3.29 56.44 7.29
C TYR A 624 -3.64 55.57 6.09
N ASN A 625 -4.84 55.00 6.03
CA ASN A 625 -5.26 54.10 4.95
C ASN A 625 -6.63 54.51 4.41
N TYR A 626 -6.74 54.62 3.08
CA TYR A 626 -7.94 55.07 2.37
C TYR A 626 -8.21 54.21 1.15
N THR A 627 -9.47 54.17 0.74
CA THR A 627 -9.93 53.53 -0.49
C THR A 627 -10.71 54.51 -1.36
N ALA A 628 -10.64 54.35 -2.68
CA ALA A 628 -11.39 55.15 -3.64
C ALA A 628 -11.66 54.36 -4.93
N SER A 629 -12.66 54.76 -5.71
CA SER A 629 -12.98 54.16 -7.01
C SER A 629 -13.17 55.23 -8.08
N THR A 630 -12.66 55.01 -9.28
CA THR A 630 -12.79 55.95 -10.41
C THR A 630 -12.91 55.24 -11.75
N ALA A 631 -13.48 55.92 -12.74
CA ALA A 631 -13.52 55.47 -14.13
C ALA A 631 -12.49 56.20 -15.02
N THR A 632 -11.72 57.13 -14.45
CA THR A 632 -10.72 57.92 -15.18
C THR A 632 -9.38 57.18 -15.32
N TYR A 633 -8.63 57.49 -16.38
CA TYR A 633 -7.35 56.85 -16.69
C TYR A 633 -6.19 57.41 -15.87
N SER A 634 -6.34 58.61 -15.31
CA SER A 634 -5.36 59.22 -14.41
C SER A 634 -6.06 60.06 -13.36
N VAL A 635 -5.35 60.30 -12.25
CA VAL A 635 -5.83 61.12 -11.13
C VAL A 635 -4.80 62.19 -10.76
N TYR A 636 -5.25 63.20 -10.04
CA TYR A 636 -4.44 64.23 -9.42
C TYR A 636 -4.67 64.20 -7.90
N LEU A 637 -3.61 64.38 -7.13
CA LEU A 637 -3.65 64.36 -5.68
C LEU A 637 -3.20 65.72 -5.13
N THR A 638 -3.96 66.31 -4.22
CA THR A 638 -3.64 67.58 -3.56
C THR A 638 -3.42 67.34 -2.06
N PRO A 639 -2.18 67.07 -1.61
CA PRO A 639 -1.87 66.96 -0.18
C PRO A 639 -1.65 68.35 0.43
N THR A 640 -2.28 68.63 1.57
CA THR A 640 -2.05 69.87 2.34
C THR A 640 -1.47 69.53 3.71
N LEU A 641 -0.29 70.08 4.00
CA LEU A 641 0.39 69.94 5.29
C LEU A 641 -0.40 70.59 6.41
N ASP A 642 -0.26 70.08 7.63
CA ASP A 642 -0.74 70.80 8.81
C ASP A 642 -0.02 72.15 8.95
N SER A 643 -0.76 73.16 9.42
CA SER A 643 -0.22 74.48 9.77
C SER A 643 0.98 74.44 10.72
N LEU A 644 1.06 73.41 11.59
CA LEU A 644 2.19 73.19 12.51
C LEU A 644 3.44 72.64 11.79
N VAL A 645 3.26 71.88 10.72
CA VAL A 645 4.34 71.31 9.89
C VAL A 645 5.02 72.37 9.02
N GLY A 646 4.26 73.38 8.58
CA GLY A 646 4.76 74.46 7.72
C GLY A 646 5.82 75.38 8.36
N LEU A 647 6.14 75.16 9.64
CA LEU A 647 7.22 75.84 10.35
C LEU A 647 8.58 75.13 10.24
N ASP A 648 8.61 73.86 9.79
CA ASP A 648 9.86 73.14 9.52
C ASP A 648 10.42 73.51 8.12
N PRO A 649 11.63 74.11 8.04
CA PRO A 649 12.25 74.44 6.76
C PRO A 649 12.63 73.21 5.92
N ASN A 650 12.60 72.00 6.49
CA ASN A 650 12.86 70.73 5.78
C ASN A 650 11.59 69.93 5.47
N ALA A 651 10.41 70.48 5.73
CA ALA A 651 9.16 69.77 5.47
C ALA A 651 9.00 69.45 3.97
N LYS A 652 8.72 68.19 3.65
CA LYS A 652 8.57 67.69 2.28
C LYS A 652 7.40 66.73 2.15
N VAL A 653 6.66 66.82 1.04
CA VAL A 653 5.67 65.82 0.63
C VAL A 653 6.15 65.11 -0.63
N GLU A 654 6.10 63.78 -0.63
CA GLU A 654 6.47 62.95 -1.77
C GLU A 654 5.33 61.96 -2.08
N ILE A 655 5.12 61.63 -3.35
CA ILE A 655 4.08 60.71 -3.81
C ILE A 655 4.73 59.55 -4.59
N SER A 656 4.26 58.33 -4.37
CA SER A 656 4.61 57.16 -5.17
C SER A 656 3.34 56.46 -5.65
N LEU A 657 3.33 55.99 -6.90
CA LEU A 657 2.24 55.20 -7.49
C LEU A 657 2.75 53.79 -7.79
N ASN A 658 2.01 52.78 -7.35
CA ASN A 658 2.27 51.35 -7.59
C ASN A 658 3.72 50.95 -7.27
N ASN A 659 4.27 51.45 -6.15
CA ASN A 659 5.67 51.31 -5.72
C ASN A 659 6.70 51.86 -6.71
N GLY A 660 6.32 52.84 -7.55
CA GLY A 660 7.20 53.57 -8.44
C GLY A 660 8.12 54.56 -7.71
N SER A 661 8.95 55.28 -8.47
CA SER A 661 9.82 56.32 -7.93
C SER A 661 9.03 57.43 -7.24
N TRP A 662 9.57 57.95 -6.13
CA TRP A 662 9.00 59.07 -5.39
C TRP A 662 9.13 60.37 -6.20
N THR A 663 8.03 61.12 -6.26
CA THR A 663 7.97 62.45 -6.88
C THR A 663 7.59 63.50 -5.84
N ASP A 664 8.21 64.67 -5.90
CA ASP A 664 7.92 65.78 -4.99
C ASP A 664 6.53 66.35 -5.26
N ALA A 665 5.75 66.59 -4.21
CA ALA A 665 4.45 67.23 -4.29
C ALA A 665 4.47 68.56 -3.52
N ALA A 666 3.96 69.61 -4.17
CA ALA A 666 3.87 70.93 -3.55
C ALA A 666 2.68 70.99 -2.57
N ASN A 667 2.93 71.52 -1.38
CA ASN A 667 1.90 71.69 -0.34
C ASN A 667 0.68 72.45 -0.87
N GLY A 668 -0.51 71.87 -0.70
CA GLY A 668 -1.80 72.47 -1.08
C GLY A 668 -2.02 72.59 -2.59
N THR A 669 -1.15 71.98 -3.41
CA THR A 669 -1.22 72.04 -4.87
C THR A 669 -1.41 70.64 -5.45
N ALA A 670 -2.19 70.54 -6.54
CA ALA A 670 -2.38 69.27 -7.22
C ALA A 670 -1.04 68.73 -7.77
N SER A 671 -0.84 67.42 -7.63
CA SER A 671 0.30 66.69 -8.18
C SER A 671 0.31 66.72 -9.71
N ASP A 672 1.39 66.21 -10.31
CA ASP A 672 1.37 65.78 -11.71
C ASP A 672 0.34 64.65 -11.92
N SER A 673 -0.02 64.40 -13.19
CA SER A 673 -0.98 63.35 -13.56
C SER A 673 -0.44 61.97 -13.18
N LEU A 674 -1.20 61.23 -12.37
CA LEU A 674 -0.87 59.86 -11.93
C LEU A 674 -1.65 58.85 -12.78
N PRO A 675 -1.01 58.14 -13.75
CA PRO A 675 -1.69 57.23 -14.65
C PRO A 675 -2.08 55.93 -13.94
N LEU A 676 -3.37 55.62 -13.85
CA LEU A 676 -3.86 54.41 -13.19
C LEU A 676 -3.82 53.22 -14.15
N ASN A 677 -3.42 52.05 -13.65
CA ASN A 677 -3.64 50.77 -14.30
C ASN A 677 -5.11 50.33 -14.16
N GLU A 678 -5.52 49.37 -14.99
CA GLU A 678 -6.82 48.72 -14.87
C GLU A 678 -6.86 47.86 -13.59
N GLY A 679 -7.94 47.92 -12.82
CA GLY A 679 -8.02 47.26 -11.51
C GLY A 679 -7.43 48.11 -10.37
N THR A 680 -6.81 47.46 -9.40
CA THR A 680 -6.34 48.11 -8.17
C THR A 680 -5.00 48.84 -8.37
N ASN A 681 -4.94 50.08 -7.92
CA ASN A 681 -3.74 50.90 -7.86
C ASN A 681 -3.46 51.34 -6.43
N THR A 682 -2.20 51.47 -6.06
CA THR A 682 -1.79 51.97 -4.73
C THR A 682 -1.03 53.27 -4.88
N ILE A 683 -1.50 54.33 -4.23
CA ILE A 683 -0.81 55.62 -4.15
C ILE A 683 -0.36 55.82 -2.71
N VAL A 684 0.92 56.12 -2.48
CA VAL A 684 1.46 56.41 -1.16
C VAL A 684 1.92 57.86 -1.12
N VAL A 685 1.50 58.59 -0.10
CA VAL A 685 1.95 59.96 0.20
C VAL A 685 2.83 59.92 1.43
N LYS A 686 4.05 60.41 1.32
CA LYS A 686 4.99 60.52 2.43
C LYS A 686 5.18 61.98 2.82
N VAL A 687 4.93 62.28 4.09
CA VAL A 687 5.21 63.58 4.70
C VAL A 687 6.46 63.44 5.56
N THR A 688 7.50 64.19 5.25
CA THR A 688 8.71 64.29 6.09
C THR A 688 8.69 65.65 6.77
N ALA A 689 8.72 65.68 8.10
CA ALA A 689 8.78 66.92 8.88
C ALA A 689 9.43 66.64 10.24
N ASN A 690 10.25 67.57 10.73
CA ASN A 690 10.99 67.48 11.99
C ASN A 690 11.79 66.17 12.15
N GLY A 691 12.31 65.64 11.03
CA GLY A 691 13.05 64.37 11.00
C GLY A 691 12.18 63.10 11.09
N ARG A 692 10.84 63.22 11.06
CA ARG A 692 9.88 62.11 11.11
C ARG A 692 9.16 61.96 9.77
N GLU A 693 8.91 60.71 9.38
CA GLU A 693 8.14 60.36 8.17
C GLU A 693 6.75 59.82 8.54
N THR A 694 5.69 60.35 7.91
CA THR A 694 4.31 59.87 8.03
C THR A 694 3.81 59.43 6.66
N LEU A 695 3.19 58.25 6.57
CA LEU A 695 2.72 57.66 5.31
C LEU A 695 1.19 57.58 5.26
N TYR A 696 0.60 58.05 4.16
CA TYR A 696 -0.81 57.88 3.83
C TYR A 696 -0.93 56.99 2.59
N THR A 697 -1.65 55.87 2.70
CA THR A 697 -1.83 54.89 1.63
C THR A 697 -3.25 54.94 1.07
N LEU A 698 -3.38 55.04 -0.26
CA LEU A 698 -4.64 55.14 -0.98
C LEU A 698 -4.74 53.98 -1.96
N THR A 699 -5.72 53.11 -1.77
CA THR A 699 -6.07 52.02 -2.68
C THR A 699 -7.17 52.49 -3.64
N VAL A 700 -6.81 52.75 -4.90
CA VAL A 700 -7.72 53.29 -5.92
C VAL A 700 -8.08 52.20 -6.94
N PHE A 701 -9.36 51.87 -7.05
CA PHE A 701 -9.86 50.91 -8.04
C PHE A 701 -10.33 51.60 -9.32
N ARG A 702 -9.73 51.24 -10.46
CA ARG A 702 -10.19 51.66 -11.80
C ARG A 702 -11.01 50.55 -12.46
N ALA A 703 -12.26 50.84 -12.80
CA ALA A 703 -13.14 49.88 -13.50
C ALA A 703 -12.71 49.63 -14.97
N PHE A 704 -13.02 48.44 -15.49
CA PHE A 704 -12.80 48.05 -16.90
C PHE A 704 -13.79 48.77 -17.83
N LYS A 705 -13.32 49.28 -18.97
CA LYS A 705 -14.21 49.84 -20.00
C LYS A 705 -14.80 48.70 -20.84
N GLY A 706 -16.04 48.32 -20.52
CA GLY A 706 -16.83 47.41 -21.35
C GLY A 706 -17.18 48.04 -22.70
N GLY A 707 -16.91 47.32 -23.79
CA GLY A 707 -17.40 47.67 -25.12
C GLY A 707 -18.93 47.62 -25.16
N ASN A 708 -19.55 48.77 -25.40
CA ASN A 708 -20.96 48.85 -25.76
C ASN A 708 -21.14 48.41 -27.21
N ASN A 709 -21.89 47.33 -27.42
CA ASN A 709 -22.43 46.97 -28.71
C ASN A 709 -23.83 47.62 -28.85
N SER A 710 -23.92 48.71 -29.61
CA SER A 710 -25.15 49.19 -30.23
C SER A 710 -24.75 50.04 -31.43
N GLY A 711 -25.33 49.72 -32.59
CA GLY A 711 -24.82 50.12 -33.89
C GLY A 711 -25.25 51.49 -34.39
N ASN A 712 -24.50 51.89 -35.43
CA ASN A 712 -24.92 52.41 -36.73
C ASN A 712 -24.25 53.73 -37.15
N ASP A 713 -23.81 53.66 -38.41
CA ASP A 713 -23.53 54.71 -39.38
C ASP A 713 -22.22 55.50 -39.32
N ASP A 714 -21.43 55.18 -40.35
CA ASP A 714 -20.90 56.06 -41.37
C ASP A 714 -19.49 56.66 -41.24
N ASP A 715 -18.81 56.47 -42.38
CA ASP A 715 -17.82 57.29 -43.03
C ASP A 715 -16.34 57.22 -42.62
N ASP A 716 -15.63 56.56 -43.54
CA ASP A 716 -14.51 57.07 -44.33
C ASP A 716 -13.06 56.98 -43.80
N ASP A 717 -12.27 56.41 -44.71
CA ASP A 717 -10.94 56.81 -45.13
C ASP A 717 -9.69 56.56 -44.25
N ASP A 718 -8.93 55.56 -44.74
CA ASP A 718 -7.64 55.79 -45.41
C ASP A 718 -6.32 55.66 -44.60
N LYS A 719 -5.48 54.78 -45.17
CA LYS A 719 -4.00 54.75 -45.23
C LYS A 719 -3.10 54.53 -43.99
N ASP A 720 -2.50 53.35 -44.05
CA ASP A 720 -1.07 53.11 -44.35
C ASP A 720 0.01 53.28 -43.26
N SER A 721 0.82 52.21 -43.22
CA SER A 721 2.28 52.16 -43.05
C SER A 721 2.93 51.94 -41.67
N SER A 722 3.36 50.68 -41.52
CA SER A 722 4.76 50.22 -41.45
C SER A 722 5.72 50.75 -40.37
N GLY A 723 6.38 49.80 -39.69
CA GLY A 723 7.53 50.06 -38.82
C GLY A 723 8.09 48.83 -38.12
N SER A 724 8.84 48.00 -38.86
CA SER A 724 9.66 46.91 -38.33
C SER A 724 10.96 47.45 -37.70
N GLY A 725 11.43 46.84 -36.61
CA GLY A 725 12.72 47.16 -35.99
C GLY A 725 13.22 46.05 -35.08
N SER A 726 14.04 45.15 -35.64
CA SER A 726 14.84 44.14 -34.95
C SER A 726 16.15 44.74 -34.42
N GLY A 727 16.62 44.29 -33.25
CA GLY A 727 17.95 44.60 -32.71
C GLY A 727 18.37 43.56 -31.67
N SER A 728 19.47 42.85 -31.97
CA SER A 728 20.06 41.75 -31.20
C SER A 728 21.42 42.14 -30.60
N GLY A 729 21.79 41.51 -29.48
CA GLY A 729 23.14 41.44 -28.88
C GLY A 729 23.18 41.98 -27.45
N GLY A 730 23.72 41.32 -26.41
CA GLY A 730 24.41 40.05 -26.28
C GLY A 730 25.37 40.11 -25.07
N GLY A 731 25.23 39.17 -24.11
CA GLY A 731 26.32 38.61 -23.30
C GLY A 731 26.63 39.19 -21.90
N GLY A 732 26.72 38.31 -20.89
CA GLY A 732 27.54 38.54 -19.68
C GLY A 732 27.03 37.93 -18.36
N GLY A 733 27.34 36.67 -18.08
CA GLY A 733 26.81 35.89 -16.94
C GLY A 733 27.43 36.14 -15.54
N GLY A 734 26.77 35.51 -14.55
CA GLY A 734 27.20 35.30 -13.15
C GLY A 734 25.98 35.43 -12.22
N GLY A 735 25.37 34.40 -11.62
CA GLY A 735 25.87 33.12 -11.11
C GLY A 735 25.42 33.00 -9.64
N GLY A 736 24.11 33.02 -9.38
CA GLY A 736 23.50 32.93 -8.05
C GLY A 736 22.48 31.80 -8.00
N SER A 737 22.64 30.88 -7.04
CA SER A 737 21.78 29.74 -6.79
C SER A 737 20.38 30.20 -6.38
N THR A 738 19.38 29.94 -7.23
CA THR A 738 17.96 30.19 -6.95
C THR A 738 17.28 28.90 -6.51
N THR A 739 16.78 28.88 -5.28
CA THR A 739 15.68 28.02 -4.83
C THR A 739 14.49 28.20 -5.78
N PRO A 740 13.84 27.13 -6.28
CA PRO A 740 12.71 27.27 -7.20
C PRO A 740 11.56 27.97 -6.47
N THR A 741 11.24 29.18 -6.92
CA THR A 741 9.99 29.86 -6.59
C THR A 741 8.90 29.13 -7.37
N VAL A 742 7.98 28.49 -6.65
CA VAL A 742 6.77 27.92 -7.23
C VAL A 742 5.93 29.08 -7.75
N THR A 743 5.86 29.22 -9.06
CA THR A 743 4.86 30.04 -9.75
C THR A 743 3.47 29.56 -9.30
N PRO A 744 2.56 30.43 -8.82
CA PRO A 744 1.18 30.05 -8.62
C PRO A 744 0.61 29.60 -9.97
N GLU A 745 0.20 28.34 -10.08
CA GLU A 745 -0.55 27.86 -11.25
C GLU A 745 -1.81 28.72 -11.43
N THR A 746 -2.06 29.12 -12.67
CA THR A 746 -3.35 29.63 -13.13
C THR A 746 -4.48 28.71 -12.62
N PRO A 747 -5.62 29.21 -12.10
CA PRO A 747 -6.70 28.37 -11.62
C PRO A 747 -7.11 27.34 -12.69
N LYS A 748 -6.88 26.05 -12.39
CA LYS A 748 -7.41 24.93 -13.16
C LYS A 748 -8.94 25.01 -13.17
N SER A 749 -9.58 24.35 -14.13
CA SER A 749 -11.03 24.21 -14.23
C SER A 749 -11.66 23.95 -12.84
N ALA A 750 -12.86 24.49 -12.58
CA ALA A 750 -13.52 24.32 -11.28
C ALA A 750 -13.81 22.84 -10.94
N LEU A 751 -14.02 22.00 -11.97
CA LEU A 751 -14.39 20.59 -11.86
C LEU A 751 -14.00 19.81 -13.11
N ASP A 752 -13.54 18.58 -12.89
CA ASP A 752 -13.45 17.54 -13.91
C ASP A 752 -14.61 16.56 -13.70
N VAL A 753 -15.52 16.48 -14.67
CA VAL A 753 -16.73 15.64 -14.60
C VAL A 753 -16.68 14.62 -15.73
N THR A 754 -16.62 13.32 -15.39
CA THR A 754 -16.33 12.27 -16.37
C THR A 754 -17.32 11.11 -16.33
N LEU A 755 -17.47 10.46 -17.48
CA LEU A 755 -18.13 9.17 -17.68
C LEU A 755 -17.10 8.19 -18.27
N ASN A 756 -16.76 7.15 -17.53
CA ASN A 756 -15.69 6.19 -17.85
C ASN A 756 -14.36 6.87 -18.21
N GLY A 757 -14.04 7.97 -17.51
CA GLY A 757 -12.81 8.74 -17.73
C GLY A 757 -12.85 9.73 -18.90
N ASN A 758 -13.96 9.81 -19.64
CA ASN A 758 -14.15 10.82 -20.70
C ASN A 758 -15.04 11.97 -20.21
N ASP A 759 -14.77 13.19 -20.63
CA ASP A 759 -15.53 14.38 -20.22
C ASP A 759 -17.04 14.24 -20.53
N ASN A 760 -17.87 14.44 -19.50
CA ASN A 760 -19.32 14.41 -19.62
C ASN A 760 -19.96 15.33 -18.56
N PRO A 761 -20.37 16.56 -18.90
CA PRO A 761 -20.75 17.57 -17.91
C PRO A 761 -22.20 17.38 -17.41
N PHE A 762 -22.39 16.47 -16.45
CA PHE A 762 -23.62 16.30 -15.67
C PHE A 762 -23.62 17.07 -14.33
N ALA A 763 -22.57 17.83 -14.04
CA ALA A 763 -22.47 18.73 -12.90
C ALA A 763 -21.72 20.02 -13.28
N THR A 764 -21.97 21.10 -12.57
CA THR A 764 -21.24 22.38 -12.70
C THR A 764 -20.68 22.81 -11.36
N GLY A 765 -19.58 23.55 -11.36
CA GLY A 765 -18.86 23.93 -10.14
C GLY A 765 -18.45 25.38 -10.13
N THR A 766 -18.39 25.96 -8.93
CA THR A 766 -17.81 27.28 -8.67
C THR A 766 -16.83 27.16 -7.51
N VAL A 767 -15.75 27.93 -7.58
CA VAL A 767 -14.74 27.99 -6.52
C VAL A 767 -14.84 29.37 -5.88
N SER A 768 -14.89 29.40 -4.55
CA SER A 768 -14.92 30.63 -3.76
C SER A 768 -13.99 30.50 -2.57
N THR A 769 -13.66 31.62 -1.94
CA THR A 769 -12.93 31.63 -0.66
C THR A 769 -13.88 32.13 0.42
N THR A 770 -14.16 31.29 1.42
CA THR A 770 -15.01 31.63 2.56
C THR A 770 -14.22 31.40 3.85
N GLY A 771 -14.07 32.42 4.69
CA GLY A 771 -13.34 32.30 5.96
C GLY A 771 -11.87 31.87 5.79
N GLY A 772 -11.21 32.27 4.71
CA GLY A 772 -9.83 31.86 4.40
C GLY A 772 -9.68 30.44 3.86
N ARG A 773 -10.77 29.67 3.69
CA ARG A 773 -10.78 28.33 3.07
C ARG A 773 -11.32 28.40 1.66
N THR A 774 -10.70 27.67 0.75
CA THR A 774 -11.23 27.41 -0.59
C THR A 774 -12.42 26.46 -0.48
N VAL A 775 -13.52 26.80 -1.13
CA VAL A 775 -14.76 26.02 -1.15
C VAL A 775 -15.19 25.82 -2.60
N THR A 776 -15.26 24.56 -3.03
CA THR A 776 -15.85 24.15 -4.30
C THR A 776 -17.33 23.82 -4.09
N SER A 777 -18.22 24.66 -4.62
CA SER A 777 -19.66 24.41 -4.64
C SER A 777 -20.06 23.78 -5.97
N VAL A 778 -20.61 22.57 -5.93
CA VAL A 778 -21.03 21.78 -7.09
C VAL A 778 -22.54 21.68 -7.14
N LYS A 779 -23.11 21.91 -8.34
CA LYS A 779 -24.52 21.65 -8.64
C LYS A 779 -24.64 20.51 -9.66
N GLY A 780 -25.14 19.37 -9.21
CA GLY A 780 -25.50 18.25 -10.08
C GLY A 780 -26.74 18.58 -10.92
N ASN A 781 -26.80 18.01 -12.12
CA ASN A 781 -27.97 18.02 -12.99
C ASN A 781 -28.59 16.60 -12.99
N PRO A 782 -29.74 16.40 -12.32
CA PRO A 782 -30.42 15.11 -12.21
C PRO A 782 -30.63 14.41 -13.55
N ASP A 783 -31.17 15.12 -14.54
CA ASP A 783 -31.53 14.54 -15.84
C ASP A 783 -30.29 14.06 -16.58
N LYS A 784 -29.23 14.88 -16.62
CA LYS A 784 -27.98 14.51 -17.28
C LYS A 784 -27.26 13.36 -16.59
N LEU A 785 -27.32 13.28 -15.26
CA LEU A 785 -26.75 12.17 -14.52
C LEU A 785 -27.50 10.87 -14.86
N THR A 786 -28.83 10.93 -14.90
CA THR A 786 -29.69 9.81 -15.31
C THR A 786 -29.39 9.36 -16.75
N ASP A 787 -29.24 10.31 -17.68
CA ASP A 787 -28.87 10.02 -19.06
C ASP A 787 -27.50 9.34 -19.12
N ALA A 788 -26.50 9.89 -18.44
CA ALA A 788 -25.15 9.33 -18.39
C ALA A 788 -25.12 7.90 -17.80
N ALA A 789 -25.86 7.67 -16.71
CA ALA A 789 -26.00 6.35 -16.10
C ALA A 789 -26.70 5.33 -17.02
N SER A 790 -27.52 5.81 -17.98
CA SER A 790 -28.29 4.98 -18.90
C SER A 790 -27.57 4.63 -20.21
N GLN A 791 -26.35 5.16 -20.45
CA GLN A 791 -25.58 4.90 -21.68
C GLN A 791 -24.97 3.49 -21.76
N GLY A 792 -25.16 2.65 -20.73
CA GLY A 792 -24.72 1.25 -20.71
C GLY A 792 -24.84 0.65 -19.31
N THR A 793 -24.34 -0.57 -19.13
CA THR A 793 -24.32 -1.26 -17.82
C THR A 793 -23.06 -0.90 -17.04
N ALA A 794 -23.16 -0.71 -15.72
CA ALA A 794 -22.02 -0.49 -14.83
C ALA A 794 -21.12 0.72 -15.18
N GLN A 795 -21.75 1.82 -15.60
CA GLN A 795 -21.09 3.09 -15.90
C GLN A 795 -20.34 3.63 -14.67
N LYS A 796 -19.17 4.25 -14.89
CA LYS A 796 -18.37 4.92 -13.85
C LYS A 796 -18.44 6.44 -14.03
N LEU A 797 -19.18 7.12 -13.17
CA LEU A 797 -19.34 8.56 -13.16
C LEU A 797 -18.43 9.16 -12.09
N ALA A 798 -17.81 10.31 -12.37
CA ALA A 798 -16.99 11.01 -11.39
C ALA A 798 -17.20 12.52 -11.42
N ILE A 799 -17.20 13.14 -10.23
CA ILE A 799 -17.12 14.58 -10.02
C ILE A 799 -15.85 14.82 -9.21
N HIS A 800 -14.81 15.34 -9.86
CA HIS A 800 -13.52 15.64 -9.23
C HIS A 800 -13.30 17.15 -9.17
N SER A 801 -12.90 17.67 -8.01
CA SER A 801 -12.36 19.03 -7.89
C SER A 801 -10.84 18.97 -7.77
N PRO A 802 -10.08 19.64 -8.65
CA PRO A 802 -8.62 19.70 -8.55
C PRO A 802 -8.14 20.67 -7.44
N ASN A 803 -9.07 21.40 -6.79
CA ASN A 803 -8.75 22.42 -5.81
C ASN A 803 -8.57 21.81 -4.41
N GLU A 804 -7.65 22.39 -3.63
CA GLU A 804 -7.57 22.13 -2.19
C GLU A 804 -8.74 22.80 -1.46
N GLY A 805 -9.23 22.17 -0.38
CA GLY A 805 -10.25 22.75 0.48
C GLY A 805 -11.55 21.96 0.52
N ASP A 806 -12.62 22.62 0.94
CA ASP A 806 -13.91 22.00 1.17
C ASP A 806 -14.69 21.84 -0.14
N MET A 807 -15.48 20.78 -0.25
CA MET A 807 -16.33 20.51 -1.40
C MET A 807 -17.75 20.17 -0.94
N THR A 808 -18.74 20.77 -1.60
CA THR A 808 -20.16 20.47 -1.40
C THR A 808 -20.79 20.16 -2.75
N VAL A 809 -21.49 19.03 -2.84
CA VAL A 809 -22.31 18.66 -4.00
C VAL A 809 -23.78 18.72 -3.61
N ASP A 810 -24.53 19.58 -4.29
CA ASP A 810 -25.98 19.74 -4.16
C ASP A 810 -26.68 19.47 -5.50
N GLY A 811 -28.02 19.38 -5.49
CA GLY A 811 -28.83 19.31 -6.71
C GLY A 811 -29.05 17.90 -7.26
N LEU A 812 -28.55 16.86 -6.59
CA LEU A 812 -28.95 15.48 -6.83
C LEU A 812 -30.20 15.14 -6.01
N THR A 813 -30.86 14.03 -6.34
CA THR A 813 -32.04 13.52 -5.63
C THR A 813 -31.85 12.06 -5.19
N ALA A 814 -32.67 11.59 -4.25
CA ALA A 814 -32.68 10.19 -3.86
C ALA A 814 -33.06 9.28 -5.04
N ASP A 815 -33.89 9.76 -5.97
CA ASP A 815 -34.23 9.04 -7.20
C ASP A 815 -33.01 8.84 -8.10
N ASN A 816 -32.13 9.85 -8.20
CA ASN A 816 -30.87 9.69 -8.93
C ASN A 816 -29.99 8.58 -8.34
N LEU A 817 -29.88 8.48 -7.00
CA LEU A 817 -29.13 7.40 -6.36
C LEU A 817 -29.80 6.03 -6.60
N LYS A 818 -31.14 5.97 -6.53
CA LYS A 818 -31.90 4.75 -6.84
C LYS A 818 -31.61 4.26 -8.25
N GLN A 819 -31.56 5.15 -9.23
CA GLN A 819 -31.26 4.82 -10.62
C GLN A 819 -29.82 4.35 -10.80
N LEU A 820 -28.82 4.98 -10.14
CA LEU A 820 -27.44 4.48 -10.15
C LEU A 820 -27.38 3.03 -9.66
N SER A 821 -28.05 2.74 -8.53
CA SER A 821 -28.17 1.39 -7.98
C SER A 821 -28.83 0.42 -8.96
N ASP A 822 -29.99 0.75 -9.51
CA ASP A 822 -30.76 -0.12 -10.42
C ASP A 822 -30.01 -0.44 -11.72
N LYS A 823 -29.11 0.45 -12.15
CA LYS A 823 -28.27 0.29 -13.36
C LYS A 823 -26.88 -0.29 -13.08
N GLY A 824 -26.55 -0.53 -11.81
CA GLY A 824 -25.21 -0.91 -11.37
C GLY A 824 -24.13 0.15 -11.64
N ALA A 825 -24.53 1.40 -11.92
CA ALA A 825 -23.63 2.52 -12.16
C ALA A 825 -23.06 3.04 -10.83
N SER A 826 -21.86 3.61 -10.89
CA SER A 826 -21.15 4.17 -9.73
C SER A 826 -20.94 5.67 -9.90
N LEU A 827 -20.99 6.41 -8.79
CA LEU A 827 -20.65 7.82 -8.73
C LEU A 827 -19.54 8.02 -7.69
N GLU A 828 -18.43 8.59 -8.12
CA GLU A 828 -17.33 9.02 -7.26
C GLU A 828 -17.34 10.55 -7.11
N VAL A 829 -17.24 11.04 -5.88
CA VAL A 829 -17.03 12.47 -5.60
C VAL A 829 -15.67 12.61 -4.94
N SER A 830 -14.78 13.46 -5.45
CA SER A 830 -13.42 13.56 -4.92
C SER A 830 -12.80 14.95 -5.01
N ASN A 831 -11.87 15.21 -4.11
CA ASN A 831 -10.93 16.34 -4.14
C ASN A 831 -9.59 15.92 -3.53
N LEU A 832 -8.72 16.87 -3.20
CA LEU A 832 -7.40 16.58 -2.60
C LEU A 832 -7.45 16.10 -1.14
N LEU A 833 -8.60 16.14 -0.46
CA LEU A 833 -8.78 15.64 0.91
C LEU A 833 -9.22 14.18 0.93
N ALA A 834 -10.14 13.79 0.03
CA ALA A 834 -10.74 12.47 0.05
C ALA A 834 -11.34 12.06 -1.30
N ILE A 835 -11.53 10.75 -1.44
CA ILE A 835 -12.36 10.14 -2.48
C ILE A 835 -13.55 9.48 -1.78
N TYR A 836 -14.76 9.88 -2.18
CA TYR A 836 -16.02 9.38 -1.63
C TYR A 836 -16.85 8.70 -2.73
N PRO A 837 -16.71 7.37 -2.88
CA PRO A 837 -17.62 6.57 -3.70
C PRO A 837 -19.01 6.55 -3.07
N VAL A 838 -20.00 7.10 -3.76
CA VAL A 838 -21.36 7.22 -3.25
C VAL A 838 -22.00 5.82 -3.15
N PRO A 839 -22.39 5.35 -1.95
CA PRO A 839 -22.78 3.95 -1.74
C PRO A 839 -24.25 3.68 -2.10
N ALA A 840 -24.69 4.15 -3.28
CA ALA A 840 -26.09 4.10 -3.71
C ALA A 840 -26.70 2.69 -3.63
N GLY A 841 -25.97 1.66 -4.08
CA GLY A 841 -26.41 0.26 -4.07
C GLY A 841 -26.44 -0.41 -2.68
N LYS A 842 -25.96 0.28 -1.63
CA LYS A 842 -25.98 -0.22 -0.25
C LYS A 842 -26.98 0.52 0.64
N MET A 843 -27.66 1.54 0.13
CA MET A 843 -28.61 2.35 0.90
C MET A 843 -30.04 1.79 0.86
N ASN A 844 -30.77 1.94 1.97
CA ASN A 844 -32.20 1.73 2.02
C ASN A 844 -32.95 3.06 1.76
N LEU A 845 -33.08 3.43 0.49
CA LEU A 845 -33.71 4.70 0.09
C LEU A 845 -35.22 4.74 0.39
N SER A 846 -35.89 3.59 0.48
CA SER A 846 -37.29 3.52 0.91
C SER A 846 -37.45 3.99 2.36
N SER A 847 -36.56 3.55 3.27
CA SER A 847 -36.61 3.99 4.67
C SER A 847 -36.34 5.49 4.82
N VAL A 848 -35.47 6.05 3.97
CA VAL A 848 -35.25 7.51 3.89
C VAL A 848 -36.54 8.23 3.48
N ALA A 849 -37.24 7.73 2.46
CA ALA A 849 -38.51 8.29 2.03
C ALA A 849 -39.57 8.26 3.13
N ASP A 850 -39.67 7.14 3.85
CA ASP A 850 -40.62 6.94 4.95
C ASP A 850 -40.38 7.97 6.07
N LYS A 851 -39.11 8.16 6.47
CA LYS A 851 -38.71 9.12 7.51
C LYS A 851 -38.90 10.58 7.11
N LEU A 852 -38.94 10.88 5.81
CA LEU A 852 -39.24 12.20 5.25
C LEU A 852 -40.71 12.33 4.79
N GLY A 853 -41.61 11.59 5.45
CA GLY A 853 -43.06 11.71 5.28
C GLY A 853 -43.58 11.01 4.02
N ASN A 854 -43.05 9.83 3.70
CA ASN A 854 -43.39 9.04 2.50
C ASN A 854 -43.25 9.85 1.20
N ALA A 855 -42.17 10.62 1.10
CA ALA A 855 -41.89 11.47 -0.06
C ALA A 855 -41.61 10.65 -1.32
N ALA A 856 -41.95 11.20 -2.50
CA ALA A 856 -41.37 10.69 -3.74
C ALA A 856 -39.84 10.90 -3.71
N LEU A 857 -39.06 9.91 -4.15
CA LEU A 857 -37.59 9.99 -4.12
C LEU A 857 -37.03 11.18 -4.92
N SER A 858 -37.76 11.64 -5.94
CA SER A 858 -37.44 12.82 -6.75
C SER A 858 -37.56 14.13 -5.97
N ASP A 859 -38.35 14.17 -4.89
CA ASP A 859 -38.55 15.34 -4.04
C ASP A 859 -37.52 15.43 -2.91
N ILE A 860 -36.69 14.40 -2.73
CA ILE A 860 -35.71 14.31 -1.66
C ILE A 860 -34.36 14.73 -2.24
N GLY A 861 -33.88 15.90 -1.84
CA GLY A 861 -32.57 16.40 -2.23
C GLY A 861 -31.45 15.63 -1.54
N VAL A 862 -30.38 15.35 -2.29
CA VAL A 862 -29.14 14.73 -1.79
C VAL A 862 -28.04 15.77 -1.77
N ARG A 863 -27.34 15.83 -0.64
CA ARG A 863 -26.17 16.66 -0.43
C ARG A 863 -24.99 15.79 0.02
N ILE A 864 -23.84 15.98 -0.61
CA ILE A 864 -22.58 15.30 -0.27
C ILE A 864 -21.56 16.36 0.10
N ASP A 865 -20.94 16.23 1.27
CA ASP A 865 -19.91 17.14 1.76
C ASP A 865 -18.59 16.38 1.97
N ILE A 866 -17.49 16.93 1.44
CA ILE A 866 -16.10 16.53 1.74
C ILE A 866 -15.41 17.76 2.31
N LYS A 867 -15.23 17.81 3.64
CA LYS A 867 -14.75 19.02 4.32
C LYS A 867 -13.73 18.70 5.39
N ARG A 868 -12.87 19.67 5.71
CA ARG A 868 -12.15 19.63 6.99
C ARG A 868 -13.15 19.84 8.12
N SER A 869 -13.02 19.08 9.20
CA SER A 869 -13.91 19.24 10.35
C SER A 869 -13.73 20.60 11.02
N ALA A 870 -14.72 21.00 11.81
CA ALA A 870 -14.64 22.23 12.60
C ALA A 870 -13.41 22.25 13.52
N GLU A 871 -12.79 23.42 13.70
CA GLU A 871 -11.57 23.59 14.51
C GLU A 871 -11.69 23.05 15.93
N GLY A 872 -12.87 23.16 16.55
CA GLY A 872 -13.13 22.58 17.87
C GLY A 872 -13.01 21.06 17.90
N VAL A 873 -13.47 20.36 16.86
CA VAL A 873 -13.35 18.90 16.74
C VAL A 873 -11.89 18.51 16.49
N ILE A 874 -11.20 19.23 15.60
CA ILE A 874 -9.77 19.01 15.32
C ILE A 874 -8.95 19.17 16.61
N THR A 875 -9.20 20.25 17.36
CA THR A 875 -8.51 20.55 18.61
C THR A 875 -8.80 19.49 19.68
N SER A 876 -10.05 19.07 19.81
CA SER A 876 -10.45 18.02 20.76
C SER A 876 -9.82 16.67 20.42
N ALA A 877 -9.80 16.30 19.14
CA ALA A 877 -9.18 15.07 18.66
C ALA A 877 -7.66 15.06 18.91
N LYS A 878 -6.95 16.15 18.60
CA LYS A 878 -5.52 16.29 18.89
C LYS A 878 -5.22 16.23 20.39
N SER A 879 -6.06 16.88 21.20
CA SER A 879 -5.94 16.83 22.67
C SER A 879 -6.14 15.42 23.20
N LYS A 880 -7.12 14.68 22.68
CA LYS A 880 -7.40 13.29 23.09
C LYS A 880 -6.30 12.33 22.64
N ALA A 881 -5.75 12.53 21.44
CA ALA A 881 -4.60 11.79 20.94
C ALA A 881 -3.39 11.95 21.86
N ALA A 882 -3.02 13.19 22.18
CA ALA A 882 -1.94 13.49 23.10
C ALA A 882 -2.16 12.89 24.50
N ALA A 883 -3.40 12.96 25.04
CA ALA A 883 -3.73 12.40 26.35
C ALA A 883 -3.70 10.86 26.39
N THR A 884 -3.90 10.19 25.26
CA THR A 884 -4.00 8.73 25.16
C THR A 884 -2.70 8.09 24.64
N GLY A 885 -1.79 8.88 24.06
CA GLY A 885 -0.47 8.42 23.62
C GLY A 885 -0.40 7.93 22.16
N TYR A 886 -1.40 8.24 21.33
CA TYR A 886 -1.35 7.98 19.88
C TYR A 886 -1.19 9.27 19.09
N GLU A 887 -0.73 9.16 17.85
CA GLU A 887 -0.55 10.29 16.92
C GLU A 887 -1.70 10.36 15.91
N LEU A 888 -2.23 11.56 15.70
CA LEU A 888 -3.22 11.87 14.67
C LEU A 888 -2.48 12.32 13.40
N LEU A 889 -2.46 11.46 12.37
CA LEU A 889 -1.68 11.70 11.14
C LEU A 889 -2.38 12.62 10.15
N VAL A 890 -3.71 12.64 10.19
CA VAL A 890 -4.55 13.42 9.27
C VAL A 890 -5.55 14.23 10.09
N ASP A 891 -5.66 15.53 9.81
CA ASP A 891 -6.72 16.32 10.44
C ASP A 891 -8.11 15.73 10.09
N PRO A 892 -9.05 15.68 11.04
CA PRO A 892 -10.37 15.10 10.81
C PRO A 892 -11.06 15.68 9.56
N VAL A 893 -11.60 14.77 8.73
CA VAL A 893 -12.32 15.06 7.48
C VAL A 893 -13.77 14.59 7.62
N ASP A 894 -14.70 15.51 7.45
CA ASP A 894 -16.13 15.22 7.39
C ASP A 894 -16.49 14.72 6.00
N LEU A 895 -16.97 13.48 5.95
CA LEU A 895 -17.61 12.89 4.78
C LEU A 895 -19.08 12.70 5.13
N ASP A 896 -19.94 13.61 4.67
CA ASP A 896 -21.36 13.63 5.03
C ASP A 896 -22.23 13.43 3.80
N LEU A 897 -23.24 12.56 3.93
CA LEU A 897 -24.26 12.35 2.91
C LEU A 897 -25.62 12.53 3.57
N THR A 898 -26.31 13.60 3.18
CA THR A 898 -27.55 14.05 3.80
C THR A 898 -28.69 14.07 2.79
N PHE A 899 -29.88 13.75 3.28
CA PHE A 899 -31.14 13.79 2.55
C PHE A 899 -32.00 14.90 3.14
N SER A 900 -32.57 15.74 2.28
CA SER A 900 -33.39 16.86 2.73
C SER A 900 -34.68 17.01 1.93
N ARG A 901 -35.74 17.43 2.61
CA ARG A 901 -37.03 17.77 2.01
C ARG A 901 -37.75 18.78 2.89
N ALA A 902 -38.29 19.85 2.29
CA ALA A 902 -39.11 20.84 2.99
C ALA A 902 -38.49 21.39 4.30
N GLY A 903 -37.16 21.58 4.32
CA GLY A 903 -36.42 22.07 5.50
C GLY A 903 -36.07 21.01 6.54
N GLN A 904 -36.58 19.78 6.43
CA GLN A 904 -36.13 18.64 7.22
C GLN A 904 -34.88 18.02 6.58
N THR A 905 -33.89 17.70 7.39
CA THR A 905 -32.65 17.04 6.95
C THR A 905 -32.39 15.82 7.82
N MET A 906 -31.94 14.73 7.21
CA MET A 906 -31.51 13.51 7.88
C MET A 906 -30.29 12.92 7.21
N ARG A 907 -29.57 12.05 7.92
CA ARG A 907 -28.52 11.20 7.36
C ARG A 907 -29.12 9.84 7.01
N SER A 908 -28.46 9.09 6.13
CA SER A 908 -28.94 7.73 5.85
C SER A 908 -28.84 6.87 7.11
N ASP A 909 -29.72 5.88 7.20
CA ASP A 909 -29.50 4.76 8.12
C ASP A 909 -28.28 3.94 7.69
N GLN A 910 -28.00 2.91 8.45
CA GLN A 910 -26.92 1.99 8.17
C GLN A 910 -27.04 1.33 6.79
N LEU A 911 -25.88 1.13 6.16
CA LEU A 911 -25.75 0.50 4.87
C LEU A 911 -25.90 -1.02 4.97
N ASN A 912 -26.45 -1.63 3.92
CA ASN A 912 -26.61 -3.09 3.79
C ASN A 912 -25.30 -3.80 3.40
N GLY A 913 -24.16 -3.31 3.90
CA GLY A 913 -22.82 -3.81 3.61
C GLY A 913 -21.78 -2.69 3.62
N TYR A 914 -20.50 -3.08 3.76
CA TYR A 914 -19.40 -2.14 3.87
C TYR A 914 -19.27 -1.29 2.61
N ALA A 915 -19.11 0.01 2.80
CA ALA A 915 -18.73 0.97 1.77
C ALA A 915 -17.34 1.53 2.06
N VAL A 916 -16.56 1.72 1.01
CA VAL A 916 -15.21 2.28 1.09
C VAL A 916 -15.25 3.81 1.06
N LYS A 917 -14.36 4.42 1.83
CA LYS A 917 -14.04 5.84 1.80
C LYS A 917 -12.53 5.98 1.77
N TYR A 918 -11.99 6.92 1.01
CA TYR A 918 -10.53 7.10 0.94
C TYR A 918 -10.17 8.44 1.53
N ILE A 919 -9.40 8.44 2.62
CA ILE A 919 -8.82 9.65 3.20
C ILE A 919 -7.41 9.82 2.66
N ALA A 920 -7.13 10.96 2.05
CA ALA A 920 -5.83 11.23 1.48
C ALA A 920 -4.79 11.43 2.57
N LEU A 921 -3.65 10.75 2.45
CA LEU A 921 -2.54 10.97 3.35
C LEU A 921 -1.77 12.23 2.92
N PRO A 922 -1.34 13.09 3.86
CA PRO A 922 -0.42 14.18 3.59
C PRO A 922 0.90 13.69 2.96
N GLU A 923 1.49 14.52 2.10
CA GLU A 923 2.80 14.21 1.53
C GLU A 923 3.87 14.11 2.63
N GLY A 924 4.78 13.14 2.49
CA GLY A 924 5.86 12.89 3.46
C GLY A 924 5.50 11.95 4.61
N ILE A 925 4.23 11.55 4.77
CA ILE A 925 3.87 10.47 5.70
C ILE A 925 4.34 9.13 5.13
N ASP A 926 5.10 8.37 5.92
CA ASP A 926 5.47 6.99 5.61
C ASP A 926 4.22 6.10 5.67
N PRO A 927 3.81 5.45 4.58
CA PRO A 927 2.64 4.57 4.57
C PRO A 927 2.78 3.38 5.53
N ASN A 928 4.00 3.02 5.95
CA ASN A 928 4.22 1.98 6.97
C ASN A 928 3.98 2.49 8.41
N ARG A 929 3.87 3.81 8.61
CA ARG A 929 3.52 4.44 9.89
C ARG A 929 2.01 4.67 10.00
N ILE A 930 1.19 3.72 9.56
CA ILE A 930 -0.27 3.80 9.66
C ILE A 930 -0.75 2.60 10.46
N THR A 931 -1.44 2.87 11.56
CA THR A 931 -2.08 1.80 12.33
C THR A 931 -3.47 1.53 11.77
N THR A 932 -4.30 2.56 11.63
CA THR A 932 -5.67 2.43 11.13
C THR A 932 -6.31 3.79 10.84
N GLY A 933 -7.35 3.80 10.01
CA GLY A 933 -8.36 4.83 10.00
C GLY A 933 -9.27 4.74 11.21
N VAL A 934 -9.85 5.85 11.60
CA VAL A 934 -10.75 5.98 12.75
C VAL A 934 -11.95 6.86 12.42
N ILE A 935 -13.06 6.64 13.11
CA ILE A 935 -14.12 7.65 13.24
C ILE A 935 -13.84 8.52 14.46
N VAL A 936 -14.01 9.83 14.32
CA VAL A 936 -13.78 10.83 15.37
C VAL A 936 -15.14 11.34 15.85
N ASN A 937 -15.38 11.23 17.15
CA ASN A 937 -16.60 11.73 17.78
C ASN A 937 -16.47 13.24 18.07
N PRO A 938 -17.59 13.96 18.31
CA PRO A 938 -17.56 15.39 18.60
C PRO A 938 -16.70 15.80 19.81
N ASP A 939 -16.52 14.90 20.78
CA ASP A 939 -15.65 15.11 21.96
C ASP A 939 -14.16 14.82 21.69
N GLY A 940 -13.81 14.46 20.46
CA GLY A 940 -12.45 14.08 20.04
C GLY A 940 -12.07 12.63 20.34
N SER A 941 -12.92 11.83 21.00
CA SER A 941 -12.69 10.39 21.14
C SER A 941 -12.76 9.69 19.79
N VAL A 942 -12.01 8.61 19.63
CA VAL A 942 -11.92 7.89 18.36
C VAL A 942 -12.30 6.43 18.53
N TYR A 943 -12.88 5.83 17.48
CA TYR A 943 -13.04 4.38 17.37
C TYR A 943 -12.37 3.86 16.10
N HIS A 944 -11.75 2.68 16.20
CA HIS A 944 -11.16 1.95 15.09
C HIS A 944 -12.12 1.76 13.92
N MET A 945 -11.64 1.98 12.69
CA MET A 945 -12.32 1.54 11.48
C MET A 945 -11.44 0.58 10.67
N PRO A 946 -11.96 -0.54 10.16
CA PRO A 946 -11.18 -1.44 9.31
C PRO A 946 -10.60 -0.70 8.11
N THR A 947 -9.27 -0.76 7.96
CA THR A 947 -8.53 0.09 7.03
C THR A 947 -7.45 -0.67 6.30
N VAL A 948 -7.36 -0.41 4.99
CA VAL A 948 -6.31 -0.86 4.06
C VAL A 948 -5.54 0.37 3.57
N VAL A 949 -4.21 0.30 3.53
CA VAL A 949 -3.40 1.39 2.95
C VAL A 949 -3.20 1.12 1.46
N THR A 950 -3.65 2.04 0.61
CA THR A 950 -3.59 1.87 -0.84
C THR A 950 -3.02 3.08 -1.55
N LYS A 951 -2.54 2.89 -2.78
CA LYS A 951 -1.95 3.95 -3.60
C LYS A 951 -2.79 4.15 -4.86
N ILE A 952 -3.33 5.36 -5.04
CA ILE A 952 -4.17 5.76 -6.19
C ILE A 952 -3.50 6.96 -6.85
N ASN A 953 -3.26 6.90 -8.17
CA ASN A 953 -2.65 7.98 -8.96
C ASN A 953 -1.40 8.60 -8.31
N ASN A 954 -0.52 7.73 -7.80
CA ASN A 954 0.73 8.06 -7.12
C ASN A 954 0.62 8.68 -5.71
N ARG A 955 -0.59 8.83 -5.15
CA ARG A 955 -0.82 9.28 -3.77
C ARG A 955 -1.34 8.15 -2.88
N TYR A 956 -0.89 8.10 -1.64
CA TYR A 956 -1.38 7.11 -0.67
C TYR A 956 -2.69 7.59 -0.02
N PHE A 957 -3.58 6.63 0.23
CA PHE A 957 -4.87 6.82 0.88
C PHE A 957 -5.06 5.74 1.95
N ALA A 958 -5.73 6.11 3.03
CA ALA A 958 -6.36 5.16 3.92
C ALA A 958 -7.74 4.80 3.34
N GLN A 959 -7.89 3.57 2.86
CA GLN A 959 -9.17 3.00 2.44
C GLN A 959 -9.90 2.49 3.69
N ILE A 960 -10.86 3.27 4.16
CA ILE A 960 -11.68 2.99 5.33
C ILE A 960 -12.94 2.25 4.89
N ASN A 961 -13.16 1.06 5.45
CA ASN A 961 -14.37 0.27 5.23
C ASN A 961 -15.35 0.52 6.37
N ASP A 962 -16.55 1.00 6.06
CA ASP A 962 -17.53 1.35 7.08
C ASP A 962 -18.98 1.09 6.63
N LEU A 963 -19.85 0.72 7.57
CA LEU A 963 -21.28 0.50 7.36
C LEU A 963 -22.11 1.78 7.46
N ARG A 964 -21.52 2.92 7.84
CA ARG A 964 -22.19 4.22 7.80
C ARG A 964 -21.95 4.91 6.45
N SER A 965 -22.91 5.70 5.98
CA SER A 965 -22.71 6.57 4.82
C SER A 965 -21.97 7.87 5.18
N ASN A 966 -22.03 8.29 6.44
CA ASN A 966 -21.53 9.57 6.93
C ASN A 966 -20.58 9.39 8.12
N GLY A 967 -19.76 10.40 8.39
CA GLY A 967 -18.94 10.47 9.61
C GLY A 967 -17.79 11.45 9.48
N THR A 968 -17.09 11.63 10.59
CA THR A 968 -15.83 12.38 10.65
C THR A 968 -14.70 11.37 10.76
N TYR A 969 -13.79 11.37 9.79
CA TYR A 969 -12.74 10.35 9.67
C TYR A 969 -11.35 10.95 9.83
N SER A 970 -10.43 10.14 10.36
CA SER A 970 -9.01 10.47 10.43
C SER A 970 -8.18 9.19 10.33
N VAL A 971 -6.86 9.32 10.35
CA VAL A 971 -5.88 8.23 10.34
C VAL A 971 -4.92 8.42 11.50
N ILE A 972 -4.63 7.34 12.23
CA ILE A 972 -3.76 7.37 13.41
C ILE A 972 -2.54 6.47 13.28
N TRP A 973 -1.52 6.82 14.05
CA TRP A 973 -0.38 5.97 14.38
C TRP A 973 -0.39 5.66 15.88
N ASN A 974 -0.58 4.39 16.22
CA ASN A 974 -0.69 3.87 17.59
C ASN A 974 0.01 2.50 17.69
N PRO A 975 1.34 2.43 17.52
CA PRO A 975 2.06 1.16 17.67
C PRO A 975 1.92 0.67 19.11
N GLN A 976 1.66 -0.62 19.28
CA GLN A 976 1.57 -1.27 20.59
C GLN A 976 2.52 -2.46 20.64
N ASP A 977 3.21 -2.59 21.76
CA ASP A 977 4.02 -3.74 22.11
C ASP A 977 3.81 -4.09 23.58
N PHE A 978 3.83 -5.38 23.90
CA PHE A 978 3.64 -5.86 25.26
C PHE A 978 4.76 -6.80 25.66
N ASP A 979 5.28 -6.63 26.86
CA ASP A 979 6.45 -7.36 27.36
C ASP A 979 6.21 -8.86 27.42
N ASP A 980 5.02 -9.28 27.85
CA ASP A 980 4.63 -10.68 27.99
C ASP A 980 4.24 -11.36 26.67
N VAL A 981 4.25 -10.61 25.55
CA VAL A 981 3.94 -11.13 24.21
C VAL A 981 5.18 -11.17 23.31
N LYS A 982 6.31 -10.56 23.69
CA LYS A 982 7.54 -10.47 22.86
C LYS A 982 8.02 -11.79 22.27
N THR A 983 7.81 -12.90 22.98
CA THR A 983 8.17 -14.27 22.55
C THR A 983 6.97 -15.19 22.37
N HIS A 984 5.74 -14.67 22.49
CA HIS A 984 4.51 -15.45 22.41
C HIS A 984 4.10 -15.67 20.94
N TRP A 985 3.49 -16.83 20.62
CA TRP A 985 3.11 -17.18 19.24
C TRP A 985 2.18 -16.13 18.59
N GLY A 986 1.31 -15.54 19.41
CA GLY A 986 0.34 -14.52 18.98
C GLY A 986 0.91 -13.10 18.89
N ARG A 987 2.23 -12.90 18.98
CA ARG A 987 2.85 -11.55 19.01
C ARG A 987 2.35 -10.62 17.91
N GLU A 988 2.39 -11.08 16.67
CA GLU A 988 2.02 -10.25 15.54
C GLU A 988 0.54 -9.87 15.60
N ASP A 989 -0.34 -10.85 15.76
CA ASP A 989 -1.78 -10.64 15.81
C ASP A 989 -2.20 -9.80 17.03
N VAL A 990 -1.60 -10.06 18.21
CA VAL A 990 -1.89 -9.30 19.44
C VAL A 990 -1.45 -7.85 19.28
N ASN A 991 -0.20 -7.60 18.85
CA ASN A 991 0.28 -6.22 18.70
C ASN A 991 -0.51 -5.47 17.63
N ASN A 992 -0.83 -6.11 16.51
CA ASN A 992 -1.59 -5.50 15.43
C ASN A 992 -3.02 -5.15 15.86
N ILE A 993 -3.74 -6.11 16.46
CA ILE A 993 -5.14 -5.89 16.88
C ILE A 993 -5.22 -4.96 18.09
N ALA A 994 -4.32 -5.07 19.06
CA ALA A 994 -4.30 -4.14 20.19
C ALA A 994 -4.01 -2.70 19.75
N ALA A 995 -3.05 -2.51 18.82
CA ALA A 995 -2.76 -1.22 18.20
C ALA A 995 -3.99 -0.62 17.50
N ARG A 996 -4.73 -1.45 16.76
CA ARG A 996 -5.91 -1.03 16.01
C ARG A 996 -7.10 -0.69 16.91
N LEU A 997 -7.41 -1.54 17.88
CA LEU A 997 -8.65 -1.47 18.66
C LEU A 997 -8.51 -0.75 20.01
N ASP A 998 -7.31 -0.28 20.35
CA ASP A 998 -6.97 0.21 21.70
C ASP A 998 -7.33 -0.82 22.78
N LEU A 999 -7.04 -2.12 22.53
CA LEU A 999 -7.28 -3.16 23.53
C LEU A 999 -6.36 -2.93 24.71
N LYS A 1000 -6.93 -2.50 25.83
CA LYS A 1000 -6.16 -2.23 27.04
C LYS A 1000 -5.53 -3.52 27.56
N GLY A 1001 -4.22 -3.44 27.82
CA GLY A 1001 -3.50 -4.42 28.63
C GLY A 1001 -3.93 -4.36 30.10
N ASN A 1002 -3.36 -5.22 30.93
CA ASN A 1002 -3.67 -5.28 32.36
C ASN A 1002 -2.85 -4.27 33.20
N GLY A 1003 -2.16 -3.33 32.54
CA GLY A 1003 -1.18 -2.42 33.14
C GLY A 1003 0.25 -2.95 33.04
N ASN A 1004 1.23 -2.11 33.41
CA ASN A 1004 2.67 -2.44 33.38
C ASN A 1004 3.16 -3.01 32.04
N ASN A 1005 2.62 -2.53 30.92
CA ASN A 1005 2.96 -2.98 29.57
C ASN A 1005 2.71 -4.49 29.30
N THR A 1006 1.71 -5.09 29.97
CA THR A 1006 1.34 -6.51 29.80
C THR A 1006 -0.06 -6.70 29.19
N PHE A 1007 -0.22 -7.70 28.33
CA PHE A 1007 -1.48 -8.04 27.67
C PHE A 1007 -2.20 -9.26 28.28
N SER A 1008 -1.43 -10.18 28.87
CA SER A 1008 -1.82 -11.51 29.35
C SER A 1008 -2.43 -12.40 28.26
N PRO A 1009 -1.63 -12.78 27.25
CA PRO A 1009 -2.11 -13.47 26.04
C PRO A 1009 -2.83 -14.80 26.32
N ASP A 1010 -2.43 -15.52 27.37
CA ASP A 1010 -2.99 -16.84 27.73
C ASP A 1010 -4.20 -16.77 28.67
N ARG A 1011 -4.62 -15.57 29.10
CA ARG A 1011 -5.80 -15.43 29.96
C ARG A 1011 -7.07 -15.75 29.18
N SER A 1012 -7.97 -16.54 29.77
CA SER A 1012 -9.31 -16.76 29.20
C SER A 1012 -10.11 -15.45 29.09
N VAL A 1013 -10.92 -15.35 28.04
CA VAL A 1013 -11.73 -14.19 27.69
C VAL A 1013 -13.18 -14.40 28.13
N THR A 1014 -13.81 -13.36 28.69
CA THR A 1014 -15.24 -13.39 29.02
C THR A 1014 -16.10 -13.14 27.78
N ARG A 1015 -17.39 -13.48 27.84
CA ARG A 1015 -18.33 -13.18 26.74
C ARG A 1015 -18.44 -11.69 26.45
N SER A 1016 -18.40 -10.84 27.48
CA SER A 1016 -18.42 -9.37 27.30
C SER A 1016 -17.17 -8.85 26.58
N GLU A 1017 -15.97 -9.30 26.99
CA GLU A 1017 -14.71 -8.94 26.33
C GLU A 1017 -14.68 -9.42 24.88
N PHE A 1018 -15.15 -10.65 24.61
CA PHE A 1018 -15.21 -11.15 23.24
C PHE A 1018 -16.15 -10.30 22.36
N ALA A 1019 -17.32 -9.91 22.88
CA ALA A 1019 -18.27 -9.07 22.16
C ALA A 1019 -17.67 -7.68 21.82
N GLU A 1020 -16.98 -7.05 22.77
CA GLU A 1020 -16.28 -5.79 22.55
C GLU A 1020 -15.21 -5.89 21.46
N ILE A 1021 -14.37 -6.93 21.50
CA ILE A 1021 -13.31 -7.11 20.50
C ILE A 1021 -13.92 -7.27 19.09
N VAL A 1022 -15.01 -8.04 18.95
CA VAL A 1022 -15.68 -8.24 17.66
C VAL A 1022 -16.29 -6.93 17.14
N VAL A 1023 -17.04 -6.21 17.98
CA VAL A 1023 -17.70 -4.95 17.61
C VAL A 1023 -16.68 -3.87 17.24
N THR A 1024 -15.61 -3.76 18.02
CA THR A 1024 -14.54 -2.80 17.75
C THR A 1024 -13.76 -3.20 16.51
N GLY A 1025 -13.45 -4.49 16.34
CA GLY A 1025 -12.75 -5.03 15.15
C GLY A 1025 -13.49 -4.79 13.84
N LEU A 1026 -14.82 -4.77 13.88
CA LEU A 1026 -15.67 -4.47 12.72
C LEU A 1026 -15.94 -2.96 12.53
N GLY A 1027 -15.42 -2.10 13.42
CA GLY A 1027 -15.68 -0.66 13.37
C GLY A 1027 -17.13 -0.26 13.65
N LEU A 1028 -17.87 -1.07 14.41
CA LEU A 1028 -19.29 -0.86 14.72
C LEU A 1028 -19.52 0.04 15.94
N MET A 1029 -18.46 0.30 16.70
CA MET A 1029 -18.53 1.06 17.95
C MET A 1029 -18.94 2.51 17.70
N ARG A 1030 -19.84 3.01 18.56
CA ARG A 1030 -20.40 4.37 18.47
C ARG A 1030 -21.01 4.82 19.80
N PRO A 1031 -21.10 6.13 20.06
CA PRO A 1031 -21.59 6.64 21.34
C PRO A 1031 -23.10 6.42 21.54
N ASP A 1032 -23.87 6.36 20.46
CA ASP A 1032 -25.33 6.28 20.36
C ASP A 1032 -25.84 4.84 20.14
N ALA A 1033 -25.48 3.93 21.05
CA ALA A 1033 -26.00 2.56 21.04
C ALA A 1033 -27.53 2.53 21.33
N PRO A 1034 -28.26 1.52 20.81
CA PRO A 1034 -29.64 1.26 21.20
C PRO A 1034 -29.81 1.03 22.71
N GLN A 1035 -31.05 0.92 23.19
CA GLN A 1035 -31.30 0.56 24.59
C GLN A 1035 -30.84 -0.88 24.89
N PRO A 1036 -30.33 -1.16 26.10
CA PRO A 1036 -29.90 -2.50 26.49
C PRO A 1036 -31.00 -3.54 26.27
N TYR A 1037 -30.68 -4.59 25.52
CA TYR A 1037 -31.63 -5.67 25.21
C TYR A 1037 -31.67 -6.76 26.29
N PHE A 1038 -30.51 -7.12 26.86
CA PHE A 1038 -30.39 -8.22 27.81
C PHE A 1038 -30.66 -7.76 29.25
N PRO A 1039 -31.52 -8.45 30.03
CA PRO A 1039 -31.89 -8.01 31.39
C PRO A 1039 -30.73 -8.00 32.40
N ASP A 1040 -29.71 -8.83 32.20
CA ASP A 1040 -28.54 -8.94 33.08
C ASP A 1040 -27.37 -8.03 32.67
N VAL A 1041 -27.54 -7.21 31.63
CA VAL A 1041 -26.57 -6.20 31.21
C VAL A 1041 -26.95 -4.84 31.79
N SER A 1042 -26.18 -4.38 32.77
CA SER A 1042 -26.37 -3.06 33.38
C SER A 1042 -26.06 -1.93 32.40
N ALA A 1043 -26.92 -0.90 32.36
CA ALA A 1043 -26.73 0.34 31.59
C ALA A 1043 -25.42 1.10 31.90
N SER A 1044 -24.78 0.80 33.04
CA SER A 1044 -23.52 1.42 33.47
C SER A 1044 -22.30 0.50 33.30
N ALA A 1045 -22.51 -0.73 32.80
CA ALA A 1045 -21.41 -1.66 32.56
C ALA A 1045 -20.53 -1.14 31.41
N TRP A 1046 -19.22 -1.28 31.53
CA TRP A 1046 -18.27 -0.81 30.52
C TRP A 1046 -18.48 -1.48 29.16
N TYR A 1047 -18.97 -2.72 29.15
CA TYR A 1047 -19.27 -3.51 27.95
C TYR A 1047 -20.68 -3.33 27.41
N GLU A 1048 -21.53 -2.53 28.06
CA GLU A 1048 -22.95 -2.43 27.70
C GLU A 1048 -23.13 -2.07 26.22
N LYS A 1049 -22.54 -0.96 25.78
CA LYS A 1049 -22.66 -0.49 24.39
C LYS A 1049 -22.20 -1.53 23.39
N ALA A 1050 -21.07 -2.19 23.67
CA ALA A 1050 -20.54 -3.23 22.80
C ALA A 1050 -21.53 -4.40 22.67
N VAL A 1051 -22.09 -4.88 23.79
CA VAL A 1051 -23.05 -5.99 23.77
C VAL A 1051 -24.35 -5.60 23.06
N THR A 1052 -24.85 -4.39 23.30
CA THR A 1052 -26.07 -3.90 22.67
C THR A 1052 -25.91 -3.71 21.15
N ILE A 1053 -24.77 -3.15 20.71
CA ILE A 1053 -24.41 -3.05 19.29
C ILE A 1053 -24.24 -4.46 18.69
N ALA A 1054 -23.56 -5.38 19.39
CA ALA A 1054 -23.40 -6.74 18.91
C ALA A 1054 -24.75 -7.45 18.74
N ASN A 1055 -25.74 -7.15 19.58
CA ASN A 1055 -27.09 -7.69 19.44
C ASN A 1055 -27.86 -7.07 18.26
N GLU A 1056 -27.74 -5.76 18.04
CA GLU A 1056 -28.31 -5.07 16.88
C GLU A 1056 -27.88 -5.72 15.55
N PHE A 1057 -26.63 -6.16 15.46
CA PHE A 1057 -26.08 -6.87 14.29
C PHE A 1057 -26.27 -8.39 14.29
N ASP A 1058 -27.02 -8.93 15.24
CA ASP A 1058 -27.19 -10.37 15.44
C ASP A 1058 -25.85 -11.10 15.65
N ILE A 1059 -24.78 -10.42 16.04
CA ILE A 1059 -23.48 -11.04 16.39
C ILE A 1059 -23.64 -11.79 17.71
N VAL A 1060 -24.25 -11.14 18.70
CA VAL A 1060 -24.54 -11.69 20.02
C VAL A 1060 -26.00 -12.08 20.14
N ARG A 1061 -26.22 -13.31 20.65
CA ARG A 1061 -27.50 -13.79 21.14
C ARG A 1061 -27.37 -14.19 22.62
N GLY A 1062 -28.46 -13.99 23.36
CA GLY A 1062 -28.59 -14.45 24.74
C GLY A 1062 -28.76 -15.96 24.82
N TYR A 1063 -28.73 -16.50 26.03
CA TYR A 1063 -29.11 -17.88 26.31
C TYR A 1063 -30.64 -18.03 26.25
N GLU A 1064 -31.13 -19.28 26.33
CA GLU A 1064 -32.57 -19.59 26.24
C GLU A 1064 -33.42 -18.90 27.32
N ASP A 1065 -32.81 -18.53 28.44
CA ASP A 1065 -33.43 -17.77 29.53
C ASP A 1065 -33.47 -16.26 29.30
N GLY A 1066 -32.95 -15.78 28.15
CA GLY A 1066 -32.90 -14.37 27.78
C GLY A 1066 -31.70 -13.60 28.33
N ASN A 1067 -30.82 -14.22 29.13
CA ASN A 1067 -29.65 -13.55 29.72
C ASN A 1067 -28.40 -13.65 28.84
N PHE A 1068 -27.47 -12.70 28.99
CA PHE A 1068 -26.21 -12.66 28.26
C PHE A 1068 -25.07 -13.41 28.96
N TYR A 1069 -25.02 -13.36 30.30
CA TYR A 1069 -23.95 -13.84 31.18
C TYR A 1069 -22.58 -13.24 30.85
N SER A 1070 -22.41 -11.94 31.11
CA SER A 1070 -21.22 -11.16 30.74
C SER A 1070 -19.88 -11.77 31.19
N ASP A 1071 -19.79 -12.20 32.45
CA ASP A 1071 -18.53 -12.63 33.07
C ASP A 1071 -18.18 -14.10 32.80
N LYS A 1072 -19.09 -14.83 32.13
CA LYS A 1072 -18.84 -16.23 31.79
C LYS A 1072 -17.75 -16.32 30.72
N GLN A 1073 -16.79 -17.21 30.92
CA GLN A 1073 -15.75 -17.47 29.94
C GLN A 1073 -16.36 -18.02 28.65
N ILE A 1074 -15.94 -17.48 27.50
CA ILE A 1074 -16.47 -17.88 26.20
C ILE A 1074 -15.83 -19.20 25.75
N THR A 1075 -16.66 -20.16 25.32
CA THR A 1075 -16.17 -21.39 24.70
C THR A 1075 -15.84 -21.16 23.23
N ARG A 1076 -14.96 -22.00 22.66
CA ARG A 1076 -14.56 -21.92 21.24
C ARG A 1076 -15.76 -21.99 20.30
N GLU A 1077 -16.70 -22.91 20.51
CA GLU A 1077 -17.89 -22.99 19.65
C GLU A 1077 -18.81 -21.77 19.76
N GLN A 1078 -18.90 -21.13 20.94
CA GLN A 1078 -19.63 -19.86 21.10
C GLN A 1078 -18.93 -18.72 20.37
N GLY A 1079 -17.62 -18.60 20.53
CA GLY A 1079 -16.81 -17.60 19.82
C GLY A 1079 -16.90 -17.78 18.31
N PHE A 1080 -16.77 -19.00 17.80
CA PHE A 1080 -16.89 -19.31 16.38
C PHE A 1080 -18.26 -18.93 15.82
N SER A 1081 -19.36 -19.24 16.52
CA SER A 1081 -20.68 -18.81 16.09
C SER A 1081 -20.87 -17.30 16.05
N MET A 1082 -20.27 -16.56 16.99
CA MET A 1082 -20.29 -15.09 16.95
C MET A 1082 -19.48 -14.55 15.76
N ILE A 1083 -18.33 -15.16 15.46
CA ILE A 1083 -17.49 -14.79 14.31
C ILE A 1083 -18.16 -15.16 12.98
N ALA A 1084 -18.90 -16.25 12.90
CA ALA A 1084 -19.67 -16.60 11.70
C ALA A 1084 -20.77 -15.56 11.42
N ARG A 1085 -21.42 -15.04 12.46
CA ARG A 1085 -22.38 -13.94 12.33
C ARG A 1085 -21.71 -12.64 11.87
N ALA A 1086 -20.57 -12.30 12.47
CA ALA A 1086 -19.75 -11.19 12.01
C ALA A 1086 -19.29 -11.35 10.55
N TYR A 1087 -18.83 -12.55 10.17
CA TYR A 1087 -18.40 -12.85 8.81
C TYR A 1087 -19.54 -12.64 7.81
N ARG A 1088 -20.77 -13.06 8.12
CA ARG A 1088 -21.96 -12.83 7.29
C ARG A 1088 -22.39 -11.37 7.21
N LEU A 1089 -22.05 -10.54 8.18
CA LEU A 1089 -22.23 -9.08 8.07
C LEU A 1089 -21.31 -8.48 7.00
N ILE A 1090 -20.11 -9.04 6.84
CA ILE A 1090 -19.13 -8.61 5.83
C ILE A 1090 -19.45 -9.22 4.46
N GLN A 1091 -19.72 -10.52 4.43
CA GLN A 1091 -20.02 -11.33 3.25
C GLN A 1091 -21.50 -11.74 3.27
N SER A 1092 -22.39 -10.81 2.97
CA SER A 1092 -23.86 -11.02 3.04
C SER A 1092 -24.36 -12.16 2.15
N GLU A 1093 -23.65 -12.46 1.05
CA GLU A 1093 -23.97 -13.54 0.13
C GLU A 1093 -23.52 -14.93 0.64
N ALA A 1094 -22.66 -14.97 1.66
CA ALA A 1094 -22.14 -16.20 2.25
C ALA A 1094 -23.11 -16.76 3.31
N ALA A 1095 -24.36 -17.06 2.92
CA ALA A 1095 -25.30 -17.73 3.84
C ALA A 1095 -24.71 -19.06 4.35
N ALA A 1096 -24.93 -19.39 5.63
CA ALA A 1096 -24.44 -20.65 6.18
C ALA A 1096 -25.11 -21.83 5.46
N GLY A 1097 -24.30 -22.59 4.72
CA GLY A 1097 -24.74 -23.83 4.11
C GLY A 1097 -25.14 -24.85 5.18
N GLN A 1098 -26.01 -25.79 4.82
CA GLN A 1098 -26.27 -26.96 5.67
C GLN A 1098 -25.14 -28.00 5.58
N ASP A 1099 -24.17 -27.78 4.68
CA ASP A 1099 -23.00 -28.65 4.57
C ASP A 1099 -22.10 -28.46 5.79
N THR A 1100 -21.81 -29.57 6.45
CA THR A 1100 -20.94 -29.64 7.63
C THR A 1100 -19.81 -30.63 7.42
N SER A 1101 -19.59 -31.08 6.18
CA SER A 1101 -18.57 -32.03 5.79
C SER A 1101 -17.17 -31.55 6.16
N ALA A 1102 -16.92 -30.24 6.15
CA ALA A 1102 -15.69 -29.62 6.60
C ALA A 1102 -15.31 -29.95 8.06
N LEU A 1103 -16.25 -30.36 8.92
CA LEU A 1103 -15.96 -30.81 10.29
C LEU A 1103 -15.27 -32.18 10.33
N SER A 1104 -15.45 -33.01 9.30
CA SER A 1104 -14.94 -34.39 9.28
C SER A 1104 -13.41 -34.48 9.22
N GLN A 1105 -12.74 -33.40 8.83
CA GLN A 1105 -11.27 -33.32 8.84
C GLN A 1105 -10.68 -33.20 10.26
N TYR A 1106 -11.52 -32.89 11.26
CA TYR A 1106 -11.10 -32.76 12.65
C TYR A 1106 -11.58 -33.95 13.48
N GLY A 1107 -10.68 -34.56 14.25
CA GLY A 1107 -10.96 -35.77 15.04
C GLY A 1107 -12.02 -35.57 16.14
N ASP A 1108 -12.27 -34.33 16.55
CA ASP A 1108 -13.31 -33.94 17.50
C ASP A 1108 -14.45 -33.12 16.85
N GLY A 1109 -14.54 -33.08 15.52
CA GLY A 1109 -15.59 -32.34 14.79
C GLY A 1109 -17.02 -32.76 15.18
N ALA A 1110 -17.21 -34.03 15.55
CA ALA A 1110 -18.50 -34.53 16.06
C ALA A 1110 -18.90 -33.94 17.43
N SER A 1111 -17.94 -33.38 18.18
CA SER A 1111 -18.15 -32.77 19.50
C SER A 1111 -18.65 -31.33 19.42
N VAL A 1112 -18.72 -30.74 18.22
CA VAL A 1112 -19.32 -29.42 18.00
C VAL A 1112 -20.83 -29.54 18.24
N SER A 1113 -21.38 -28.66 19.07
CA SER A 1113 -22.82 -28.64 19.35
C SER A 1113 -23.63 -28.43 18.07
N ASN A 1114 -24.79 -29.08 17.95
CA ASN A 1114 -25.60 -29.03 16.73
C ASN A 1114 -25.93 -27.60 16.26
N TRP A 1115 -26.15 -26.67 17.19
CA TRP A 1115 -26.44 -25.27 16.87
C TRP A 1115 -25.25 -24.50 16.29
N ALA A 1116 -24.01 -24.99 16.50
CA ALA A 1116 -22.78 -24.35 16.04
C ALA A 1116 -22.20 -24.98 14.77
N LYS A 1117 -22.65 -26.19 14.37
CA LYS A 1117 -22.00 -26.96 13.30
C LYS A 1117 -21.89 -26.21 11.97
N ALA A 1118 -22.97 -25.57 11.53
CA ALA A 1118 -22.98 -24.82 10.27
C ALA A 1118 -22.07 -23.58 10.34
N ASP A 1119 -22.10 -22.85 11.46
CA ASP A 1119 -21.24 -21.69 11.69
C ASP A 1119 -19.76 -22.07 11.67
N VAL A 1120 -19.40 -23.16 12.37
CA VAL A 1120 -18.02 -23.64 12.43
C VAL A 1120 -17.54 -24.17 11.08
N ALA A 1121 -18.37 -24.93 10.36
CA ALA A 1121 -18.05 -25.41 9.02
C ALA A 1121 -17.79 -24.25 8.04
N GLN A 1122 -18.66 -23.23 8.05
CA GLN A 1122 -18.50 -22.03 7.23
C GLN A 1122 -17.17 -21.32 7.49
N LEU A 1123 -16.77 -21.17 8.76
CA LEU A 1123 -15.52 -20.50 9.08
C LEU A 1123 -14.28 -21.33 8.75
N ILE A 1124 -14.39 -22.66 8.74
CA ILE A 1124 -13.34 -23.56 8.26
C ILE A 1124 -13.18 -23.41 6.75
N GLU A 1125 -14.28 -23.45 5.99
CA GLU A 1125 -14.28 -23.28 4.53
C GLU A 1125 -13.75 -21.90 4.11
N ALA A 1126 -14.06 -20.86 4.88
CA ALA A 1126 -13.51 -19.52 4.70
C ALA A 1126 -12.03 -19.41 5.10
N GLY A 1127 -11.42 -20.45 5.67
CA GLY A 1127 -10.03 -20.43 6.15
C GLY A 1127 -9.81 -19.57 7.40
N ILE A 1128 -10.88 -19.16 8.09
CA ILE A 1128 -10.83 -18.34 9.31
C ILE A 1128 -10.51 -19.21 10.54
N ILE A 1129 -10.94 -20.48 10.54
CA ILE A 1129 -10.61 -21.47 11.58
C ILE A 1129 -9.74 -22.56 10.97
N GLN A 1130 -8.59 -22.83 11.62
CA GLN A 1130 -7.64 -23.85 11.20
C GLN A 1130 -7.49 -25.00 12.22
N GLY A 1131 -8.16 -24.91 13.38
CA GLY A 1131 -7.99 -25.83 14.49
C GLY A 1131 -6.61 -25.72 15.18
N ASN A 1132 -6.35 -26.61 16.13
CA ASN A 1132 -5.04 -26.86 16.72
C ASN A 1132 -4.59 -28.26 16.27
N GLY A 1133 -3.91 -28.32 15.13
CA GLY A 1133 -3.69 -29.56 14.39
C GLY A 1133 -5.03 -30.21 14.01
N ALA A 1134 -5.20 -31.50 14.29
CA ALA A 1134 -6.41 -32.24 13.93
C ALA A 1134 -7.61 -32.04 14.89
N LYS A 1135 -7.63 -30.98 15.72
CA LYS A 1135 -8.69 -30.74 16.72
C LYS A 1135 -9.24 -29.32 16.71
N LEU A 1136 -10.55 -29.17 16.94
CA LEU A 1136 -11.24 -27.88 17.11
C LEU A 1136 -11.39 -27.47 18.58
N SER A 1137 -11.46 -28.44 19.49
CA SER A 1137 -11.69 -28.28 20.94
C SER A 1137 -12.92 -27.42 21.29
N PRO A 1138 -14.12 -27.71 20.75
CA PRO A 1138 -15.27 -26.80 20.77
C PRO A 1138 -15.72 -26.32 22.16
N GLN A 1139 -15.55 -27.15 23.19
CA GLN A 1139 -15.94 -26.84 24.57
C GLN A 1139 -14.86 -26.12 25.39
N ALA A 1140 -13.63 -25.99 24.88
CA ALA A 1140 -12.55 -25.29 25.57
C ALA A 1140 -12.82 -23.77 25.58
N THR A 1141 -12.31 -23.08 26.60
CA THR A 1141 -12.36 -21.61 26.66
C THR A 1141 -11.31 -21.00 25.74
N MET A 1142 -11.56 -19.79 25.25
CA MET A 1142 -10.61 -19.06 24.39
C MET A 1142 -9.70 -18.13 25.18
N THR A 1143 -8.40 -18.12 24.84
CA THR A 1143 -7.45 -17.13 25.38
C THR A 1143 -7.50 -15.81 24.62
N ARG A 1144 -7.00 -14.72 25.22
CA ARG A 1144 -6.94 -13.40 24.56
C ARG A 1144 -6.19 -13.45 23.23
N ALA A 1145 -5.05 -14.14 23.17
CA ALA A 1145 -4.28 -14.29 21.94
C ALA A 1145 -5.01 -15.09 20.86
N GLU A 1146 -5.78 -16.12 21.24
CA GLU A 1146 -6.62 -16.85 20.28
C GLU A 1146 -7.73 -15.98 19.70
N VAL A 1147 -8.35 -15.14 20.53
CA VAL A 1147 -9.41 -14.21 20.08
C VAL A 1147 -8.83 -13.15 19.14
N THR A 1148 -7.69 -12.54 19.46
CA THR A 1148 -7.05 -11.55 18.58
C THR A 1148 -6.64 -12.16 17.25
N ALA A 1149 -6.03 -13.36 17.26
CA ALA A 1149 -5.66 -14.06 16.03
C ALA A 1149 -6.87 -14.43 15.17
N LEU A 1150 -7.99 -14.82 15.79
CA LEU A 1150 -9.22 -15.14 15.08
C LEU A 1150 -9.83 -13.91 14.38
N ILE A 1151 -9.84 -12.76 15.07
CA ILE A 1151 -10.32 -11.49 14.51
C ILE A 1151 -9.39 -10.98 13.41
N ALA A 1152 -8.07 -10.99 13.64
CA ALA A 1152 -7.09 -10.64 12.63
C ALA A 1152 -7.27 -11.46 11.36
N ARG A 1153 -7.41 -12.79 11.49
CA ARG A 1153 -7.63 -13.68 10.35
C ARG A 1153 -8.94 -13.37 9.64
N MET A 1154 -10.05 -13.17 10.35
CA MET A 1154 -11.33 -12.79 9.73
C MET A 1154 -11.21 -11.48 8.92
N LEU A 1155 -10.62 -10.43 9.50
CA LEU A 1155 -10.48 -9.13 8.84
C LEU A 1155 -9.54 -9.20 7.62
N LYS A 1156 -8.44 -9.96 7.71
CA LYS A 1156 -7.51 -10.21 6.59
C LYS A 1156 -8.14 -11.05 5.47
N THR A 1157 -8.81 -12.14 5.82
CA THR A 1157 -9.50 -13.02 4.86
C THR A 1157 -10.58 -12.27 4.08
N THR A 1158 -11.27 -11.35 4.74
CA THR A 1158 -12.32 -10.52 4.12
C THR A 1158 -11.80 -9.25 3.44
N ASN A 1159 -10.48 -9.02 3.45
CA ASN A 1159 -9.81 -7.82 2.91
C ASN A 1159 -10.30 -6.50 3.52
N LEU A 1160 -10.76 -6.53 4.78
CA LEU A 1160 -11.10 -5.31 5.52
C LEU A 1160 -9.88 -4.63 6.13
N ILE A 1161 -8.78 -5.37 6.30
CA ILE A 1161 -7.44 -4.87 6.66
C ILE A 1161 -6.37 -5.53 5.79
N ASP A 1162 -5.17 -4.95 5.79
CA ASP A 1162 -4.00 -5.47 5.07
C ASP A 1162 -3.60 -6.89 5.55
N LYS A 1163 -3.17 -7.74 4.61
CA LYS A 1163 -2.79 -9.15 4.87
C LYS A 1163 -1.45 -9.28 5.58
#